data_AF-A0A1E4NFV8-F1
#
_entry.id   AF-A0A1E4NFV8-F1
#
_cell.length_a   1.000
_cell.length_b   1.000
_cell.length_c   1.000
_cell.angle_alpha   90.00
_cell.angle_beta   90.00
_cell.angle_gamma   90.00
#
_symmetry.space_group_name_H-M   'P 1'
#
loop_
_entity.id
_entity.type
_entity.pdbx_description
1 polymer ?
#
loop_
_entity_poly.entity_id
_entity_poly.type
_entity_poly.pdbx_seq_one_letter_code
_entity_poly.pdbx_strand_id
1 'polypeptide(L)'
;MIEYIFAPFYDHEHSSSLPIEIDGSTTAAATRENDWCYTKIVWHGGRENDIAVSARCLAPFDAVNHDQLVAAFTLPQTAMIEFALIADNGSILGNWSKAVAGTGVRQEVFLSVDQLLASIRSPRALARLLRLRHRSFGGVAFRISSATSESGVLALTWLGLRDSKAYKALRLSRAHSAPDWSPWILERSDWGEITPQHGLLFGRDELLQIRAKKGLPGWKEHFAFLEGKAQQYLKRVPEDDLGEYLPHHDLRYMRAQETPTRAWHWEALILAFVGLVNDDERMIGHALRYLMCMIHTQHWVDSAENRIPSSSWNWRSFMEEMTTTSVAILLDWLGFALSSQASSLARQALWTRGIAHVQRDLFQFDYMHTMNQGAVFCRALILGGLALEQGWPRASHVADDAYRTMKTVLGNYIKSDGGISEGPGYLCQTLTATLWSIIAYSRARGLDWRVEVRELFGSVESYVRAMATGKPGQCIPSGDCRLEWFSGDGIPILASVFPDSAYSDILMECLSNGWVHEITGTLKGSGGMVGMAYGPEEVKPSRNIHTQSLWLPVTGKFSRTKEAQGRHIRLWATVSIYGASHSHLDHGGFGIEIDEYPVFVDRGMAEYWNADLVHQMRRSFAHNVLTPVMADGSWADQSILTTPSFAPASAIEAPVLLRVPSQDVWPEQMAAYERVFEERRGTGQVFLVRDIGELCATGRVAFHLHSPHSFVAHGNTVTAEIAGTQCTVTFPWAKEVTVKKSIPDFAGRDIFHIYAVSDDLTAFELETAIAIDSLDSHTSFRAN
;
A
#
# COMPACT_ATOMS: atom_id res chain seq x y z
N MET A 1 19.34 -13.84 -28.28
CA MET A 1 18.53 -13.28 -27.18
C MET A 1 18.62 -14.28 -26.03
N ILE A 2 19.15 -13.89 -24.87
CA ILE A 2 19.46 -14.83 -23.76
C ILE A 2 18.17 -15.31 -23.07
N GLU A 3 17.23 -14.41 -22.86
CA GLU A 3 15.87 -14.68 -22.37
C GLU A 3 14.86 -13.97 -23.27
N TYR A 4 13.66 -14.52 -23.40
CA TYR A 4 12.53 -13.81 -24.02
C TYR A 4 11.20 -14.23 -23.40
N ILE A 5 10.23 -13.32 -23.38
CA ILE A 5 8.88 -13.53 -22.83
C ILE A 5 7.90 -13.75 -23.98
N PHE A 6 7.14 -14.84 -23.95
CA PHE A 6 6.11 -15.13 -24.95
C PHE A 6 4.68 -14.98 -24.41
N ALA A 7 4.52 -14.98 -23.08
CA ALA A 7 3.24 -14.69 -22.43
C ALA A 7 3.48 -13.65 -21.31
N PRO A 8 3.43 -12.34 -21.61
CA PRO A 8 3.60 -11.28 -20.63
C PRO A 8 2.28 -11.02 -19.90
N PHE A 9 1.97 -11.80 -18.86
CA PHE A 9 0.71 -11.64 -18.12
C PHE A 9 0.62 -10.33 -17.32
N TYR A 10 1.75 -9.66 -17.09
CA TYR A 10 1.80 -8.34 -16.48
C TYR A 10 1.29 -7.23 -17.40
N ASP A 11 1.31 -7.42 -18.71
CA ASP A 11 0.84 -6.44 -19.68
C ASP A 11 -0.65 -6.67 -19.97
N HIS A 12 -1.51 -5.77 -19.49
CA HIS A 12 -2.97 -5.93 -19.61
C HIS A 12 -3.45 -6.07 -21.06
N GLU A 13 -2.88 -5.31 -21.99
CA GLU A 13 -3.28 -5.33 -23.41
C GLU A 13 -2.92 -6.68 -24.04
N HIS A 14 -1.71 -7.16 -23.79
CA HIS A 14 -1.27 -8.46 -24.30
C HIS A 14 -2.00 -9.61 -23.61
N SER A 15 -2.05 -9.61 -22.27
CA SER A 15 -2.65 -10.69 -21.49
C SER A 15 -4.12 -10.88 -21.79
N SER A 16 -4.89 -9.81 -22.02
CA SER A 16 -6.30 -9.89 -22.41
C SER A 16 -6.54 -10.64 -23.72
N SER A 17 -5.53 -10.70 -24.60
CA SER A 17 -5.58 -11.47 -25.84
C SER A 17 -5.00 -12.89 -25.74
N LEU A 18 -4.33 -13.23 -24.63
CA LEU A 18 -3.75 -14.55 -24.44
C LEU A 18 -4.86 -15.60 -24.27
N PRO A 19 -4.86 -16.67 -25.08
CA PRO A 19 -5.82 -17.77 -24.96
C PRO A 19 -5.49 -18.62 -23.74
N ILE A 20 -6.18 -18.35 -22.62
CA ILE A 20 -6.13 -19.19 -21.41
C ILE A 20 -7.46 -19.90 -21.26
N GLU A 21 -7.43 -21.23 -21.29
CA GLU A 21 -8.59 -22.09 -21.09
C GLU A 21 -8.51 -22.73 -19.71
N ILE A 22 -9.56 -22.56 -18.89
CA ILE A 22 -9.73 -23.28 -17.62
C ILE A 22 -10.52 -24.56 -17.93
N ASP A 23 -9.94 -25.71 -17.60
CA ASP A 23 -10.52 -27.03 -17.85
C ASP A 23 -11.64 -27.33 -16.83
N GLY A 24 -12.72 -27.99 -17.26
CA GLY A 24 -13.85 -28.36 -16.40
C GLY A 24 -13.62 -29.58 -15.50
N SER A 25 -12.42 -30.20 -15.56
CA SER A 25 -12.02 -31.33 -14.72
C SER A 25 -11.59 -30.95 -13.29
N THR A 26 -11.85 -29.72 -12.86
CA THR A 26 -11.49 -29.17 -11.55
C THR A 26 -12.50 -29.55 -10.47
N THR A 27 -12.04 -29.62 -9.22
CA THR A 27 -12.96 -29.77 -8.06
C THR A 27 -13.55 -28.45 -7.57
N ALA A 28 -13.04 -27.32 -8.08
CA ALA A 28 -13.44 -25.97 -7.70
C ALA A 28 -13.92 -25.19 -8.94
N ALA A 29 -14.87 -24.27 -8.72
CA ALA A 29 -15.17 -23.24 -9.71
C ALA A 29 -13.99 -22.27 -9.77
N ALA A 30 -13.53 -21.93 -10.97
CA ALA A 30 -12.41 -21.01 -11.14
C ALA A 30 -12.71 -19.95 -12.20
N THR A 31 -12.29 -18.73 -11.90
CA THR A 31 -12.45 -17.55 -12.76
C THR A 31 -11.08 -17.00 -13.14
N ARG A 32 -11.04 -16.30 -14.26
CA ARG A 32 -9.87 -15.59 -14.75
C ARG A 32 -10.14 -14.10 -14.67
N GLU A 33 -9.18 -13.35 -14.11
CA GLU A 33 -9.20 -11.90 -14.07
C GLU A 33 -7.87 -11.38 -14.61
N ASN A 34 -7.89 -10.48 -15.60
CA ASN A 34 -6.67 -9.79 -16.03
C ASN A 34 -6.56 -8.51 -15.21
N ASP A 35 -5.47 -8.37 -14.47
CA ASP A 35 -5.14 -7.18 -13.69
C ASP A 35 -4.08 -6.37 -14.44
N TRP A 36 -3.78 -5.17 -13.95
CA TRP A 36 -2.83 -4.29 -14.61
C TRP A 36 -1.37 -4.75 -14.50
N CYS A 37 -1.02 -5.67 -13.57
CA CYS A 37 0.36 -6.16 -13.35
C CYS A 37 0.49 -7.70 -13.30
N TYR A 38 -0.59 -8.44 -13.52
CA TYR A 38 -0.59 -9.91 -13.62
C TYR A 38 -1.97 -10.41 -14.10
N THR A 39 -2.07 -11.69 -14.46
CA THR A 39 -3.35 -12.39 -14.67
C THR A 39 -3.66 -13.28 -13.47
N LYS A 40 -4.80 -13.11 -12.82
CA LYS A 40 -5.27 -13.98 -11.73
C LYS A 40 -6.08 -15.15 -12.26
N ILE A 41 -5.89 -16.30 -11.65
CA ILE A 41 -6.85 -17.40 -11.66
C ILE A 41 -7.28 -17.63 -10.22
N VAL A 42 -8.54 -17.31 -9.94
CA VAL A 42 -9.15 -17.42 -8.61
C VAL A 42 -9.96 -18.70 -8.59
N TRP A 43 -9.76 -19.55 -7.58
CA TRP A 43 -10.62 -20.71 -7.37
C TRP A 43 -11.44 -20.53 -6.09
N HIS A 44 -12.67 -21.02 -6.13
CA HIS A 44 -13.63 -20.92 -5.03
C HIS A 44 -13.85 -22.31 -4.44
N GLY A 45 -13.24 -22.56 -3.28
CA GLY A 45 -13.31 -23.83 -2.58
C GLY A 45 -12.54 -24.99 -3.25
N GLY A 46 -12.92 -26.23 -2.96
CA GLY A 46 -12.32 -27.43 -3.55
C GLY A 46 -12.23 -28.58 -2.56
N ARG A 47 -11.80 -29.77 -3.04
CA ARG A 47 -11.48 -30.89 -2.14
C ARG A 47 -10.01 -30.80 -1.73
N GLU A 48 -9.74 -31.05 -0.45
CA GLU A 48 -8.38 -31.06 0.07
C GLU A 48 -7.51 -32.07 -0.69
N ASN A 49 -6.32 -31.63 -1.09
CA ASN A 49 -5.31 -32.37 -1.83
C ASN A 49 -5.71 -32.81 -3.25
N ASP A 50 -6.87 -32.39 -3.76
CA ASP A 50 -7.28 -32.58 -5.16
C ASP A 50 -6.83 -31.40 -6.05
N ILE A 51 -7.07 -31.54 -7.36
CA ILE A 51 -6.80 -30.48 -8.35
C ILE A 51 -7.89 -29.41 -8.26
N ALA A 52 -7.52 -28.27 -7.67
CA ALA A 52 -8.36 -27.08 -7.58
C ALA A 52 -8.52 -26.39 -8.95
N VAL A 53 -7.43 -26.31 -9.73
CA VAL A 53 -7.41 -25.65 -11.04
C VAL A 53 -6.61 -26.47 -12.04
N SER A 54 -7.10 -26.56 -13.28
CA SER A 54 -6.34 -27.04 -14.44
C SER A 54 -6.57 -26.07 -15.57
N ALA A 55 -5.50 -25.55 -16.18
CA ALA A 55 -5.62 -24.54 -17.24
C ALA A 55 -4.52 -24.67 -18.29
N ARG A 56 -4.78 -24.10 -19.47
CA ARG A 56 -3.92 -24.15 -20.65
C ARG A 56 -3.72 -22.74 -21.20
N CYS A 57 -2.48 -22.28 -21.27
CA CYS A 57 -2.10 -21.06 -21.98
C CYS A 57 -1.60 -21.43 -23.38
N LEU A 58 -2.44 -21.21 -24.40
CA LEU A 58 -2.16 -21.56 -25.80
C LEU A 58 -1.37 -20.45 -26.51
N ALA A 59 -0.20 -20.11 -25.96
CA ALA A 59 0.71 -19.13 -26.53
C ALA A 59 1.88 -19.84 -27.23
N PRO A 60 1.89 -19.96 -28.58
CA PRO A 60 2.91 -20.73 -29.28
C PRO A 60 4.31 -20.13 -29.14
N PHE A 61 5.33 -20.98 -29.04
CA PHE A 61 6.73 -20.56 -28.91
C PHE A 61 7.72 -21.55 -29.53
N ASP A 62 8.98 -21.10 -29.72
CA ASP A 62 10.08 -21.92 -30.26
C ASP A 62 11.27 -21.93 -29.29
N ALA A 63 11.66 -23.14 -28.85
CA ALA A 63 12.74 -23.39 -27.91
C ALA A 63 14.04 -23.92 -28.57
N VAL A 64 14.28 -23.64 -29.85
CA VAL A 64 15.48 -24.13 -30.57
C VAL A 64 16.78 -23.65 -29.93
N ASN A 65 16.81 -22.42 -29.41
CA ASN A 65 18.01 -21.82 -28.79
C ASN A 65 17.92 -21.71 -27.26
N HIS A 66 16.89 -22.26 -26.64
CA HIS A 66 16.63 -22.11 -25.21
C HIS A 66 16.35 -23.47 -24.58
N ASP A 67 17.00 -23.75 -23.45
CA ASP A 67 16.94 -25.04 -22.78
C ASP A 67 16.00 -25.06 -21.57
N GLN A 68 15.49 -23.90 -21.17
CA GLN A 68 14.60 -23.74 -20.03
C GLN A 68 13.33 -22.94 -20.36
N LEU A 69 12.19 -23.45 -19.89
CA LEU A 69 10.97 -22.68 -19.67
C LEU A 69 11.10 -21.95 -18.34
N VAL A 70 10.77 -20.66 -18.33
CA VAL A 70 10.68 -19.84 -17.12
C VAL A 70 9.21 -19.52 -16.87
N ALA A 71 8.75 -19.76 -15.65
CA ALA A 71 7.41 -19.36 -15.21
C ALA A 71 7.51 -18.49 -13.96
N ALA A 72 6.98 -17.27 -14.05
CA ALA A 72 6.91 -16.30 -12.98
C ALA A 72 5.47 -16.18 -12.47
N PHE A 73 5.26 -16.46 -11.19
CA PHE A 73 3.93 -16.47 -10.57
C PHE A 73 3.97 -16.29 -9.04
N THR A 74 2.85 -15.91 -8.44
CA THR A 74 2.60 -15.97 -6.99
C THR A 74 1.56 -17.04 -6.71
N LEU A 75 1.82 -17.92 -5.74
CA LEU A 75 0.92 -19.00 -5.32
C LEU A 75 0.85 -19.09 -3.79
N PRO A 76 -0.32 -19.34 -3.17
CA PRO A 76 -0.47 -19.48 -1.73
C PRO A 76 0.37 -20.63 -1.15
N GLN A 77 0.80 -20.51 0.10
CA GLN A 77 1.61 -21.54 0.78
C GLN A 77 0.88 -22.88 0.94
N THR A 78 -0.45 -22.86 0.87
CA THR A 78 -1.32 -24.04 0.92
C THR A 78 -1.44 -24.77 -0.42
N ALA A 79 -0.89 -24.21 -1.51
CA ALA A 79 -1.08 -24.76 -2.86
C ALA A 79 0.25 -25.18 -3.51
N MET A 80 0.14 -26.11 -4.47
CA MET A 80 1.24 -26.56 -5.32
C MET A 80 0.85 -26.48 -6.80
N ILE A 81 1.80 -26.11 -7.66
CA ILE A 81 1.61 -26.01 -9.10
C ILE A 81 2.54 -26.95 -9.88
N GLU A 82 2.02 -27.54 -10.95
CA GLU A 82 2.78 -28.34 -11.91
C GLU A 82 2.57 -27.79 -13.32
N PHE A 83 3.57 -27.95 -14.19
CA PHE A 83 3.56 -27.44 -15.56
C PHE A 83 3.78 -28.56 -16.58
N ALA A 84 3.22 -28.42 -17.78
CA ALA A 84 3.46 -29.31 -18.91
C ALA A 84 3.48 -28.52 -20.24
N LEU A 85 4.11 -29.08 -21.28
CA LEU A 85 4.16 -28.47 -22.61
C LEU A 85 2.93 -28.88 -23.42
N ILE A 86 2.48 -28.02 -24.34
CA ILE A 86 1.35 -28.29 -25.23
C ILE A 86 1.88 -28.43 -26.67
N ALA A 87 1.43 -29.46 -27.38
CA ALA A 87 1.67 -29.63 -28.82
C ALA A 87 0.78 -28.70 -29.66
N ASP A 88 1.13 -28.46 -30.93
CA ASP A 88 0.34 -27.63 -31.85
C ASP A 88 -1.12 -28.08 -32.02
N ASN A 89 -1.40 -29.37 -31.77
CA ASN A 89 -2.75 -29.93 -31.80
C ASN A 89 -3.52 -29.80 -30.46
N GLY A 90 -2.98 -29.07 -29.48
CA GLY A 90 -3.57 -28.84 -28.16
C GLY A 90 -3.36 -29.97 -27.14
N SER A 91 -2.69 -31.06 -27.50
CA SER A 91 -2.44 -32.17 -26.56
C SER A 91 -1.28 -31.87 -25.61
N ILE A 92 -1.40 -32.31 -24.35
CA ILE A 92 -0.30 -32.24 -23.38
C ILE A 92 0.81 -33.19 -23.81
N LEU A 93 2.03 -32.65 -23.90
CA LEU A 93 3.25 -33.37 -24.21
C LEU A 93 3.98 -33.79 -22.93
N GLY A 94 4.41 -35.04 -22.90
CA GLY A 94 5.23 -35.56 -21.80
C GLY A 94 4.46 -35.69 -20.48
N ASN A 95 5.13 -35.38 -19.37
CA ASN A 95 4.61 -35.47 -18.01
C ASN A 95 4.54 -34.07 -17.42
N TRP A 96 3.68 -33.92 -16.43
CA TRP A 96 3.72 -32.81 -15.50
C TRP A 96 5.09 -32.71 -14.82
N SER A 97 5.55 -31.48 -14.63
CA SER A 97 6.76 -31.17 -13.87
C SER A 97 6.66 -31.71 -12.44
N LYS A 98 7.77 -31.69 -11.71
CA LYS A 98 7.69 -31.80 -10.25
C LYS A 98 6.80 -30.67 -9.71
N ALA A 99 5.93 -30.99 -8.76
CA ALA A 99 5.12 -30.00 -8.06
C ALA A 99 6.00 -28.96 -7.35
N VAL A 100 5.63 -27.70 -7.53
CA VAL A 100 6.27 -26.55 -6.89
C VAL A 100 5.32 -26.00 -5.83
N ALA A 101 5.77 -25.98 -4.58
CA ALA A 101 5.00 -25.36 -3.50
C ALA A 101 4.98 -23.84 -3.63
N GLY A 102 3.81 -23.26 -3.39
CA GLY A 102 3.65 -21.82 -3.27
C GLY A 102 4.36 -21.28 -2.03
N THR A 103 4.75 -20.02 -2.10
CA THR A 103 5.45 -19.32 -1.00
C THR A 103 4.66 -18.15 -0.44
N GLY A 104 3.53 -17.79 -1.06
CA GLY A 104 2.76 -16.58 -0.78
C GLY A 104 3.34 -15.31 -1.39
N VAL A 105 4.51 -15.38 -2.03
CA VAL A 105 5.15 -14.28 -2.76
C VAL A 105 5.54 -14.73 -4.17
N ARG A 106 5.99 -13.79 -5.01
CA ARG A 106 6.41 -14.09 -6.38
C ARG A 106 7.57 -15.09 -6.41
N GLN A 107 7.47 -16.08 -7.28
CA GLN A 107 8.47 -17.11 -7.55
C GLN A 107 8.78 -17.14 -9.04
N GLU A 108 10.03 -17.46 -9.40
CA GLU A 108 10.39 -17.87 -10.75
C GLU A 108 10.94 -19.29 -10.72
N VAL A 109 10.33 -20.16 -11.52
CA VAL A 109 10.78 -21.54 -11.68
C VAL A 109 11.39 -21.74 -13.05
N PHE A 110 12.46 -22.54 -13.10
CA PHE A 110 13.24 -22.80 -14.30
C PHE A 110 13.15 -24.29 -14.62
N LEU A 111 12.34 -24.63 -15.63
CA LEU A 111 12.00 -25.99 -15.99
C LEU A 111 12.77 -26.39 -17.25
N SER A 112 13.52 -27.49 -17.21
CA SER A 112 14.21 -27.98 -18.40
C SER A 112 13.21 -28.45 -19.44
N VAL A 113 13.32 -27.91 -20.67
CA VAL A 113 12.46 -28.32 -21.80
C VAL A 113 12.65 -29.82 -22.07
N ASP A 114 13.88 -30.32 -22.02
CA ASP A 114 14.17 -31.74 -22.24
C ASP A 114 13.57 -32.64 -21.16
N GLN A 115 13.55 -32.21 -19.89
CA GLN A 115 12.92 -32.98 -18.81
C GLN A 115 11.40 -33.06 -18.95
N LEU A 116 10.76 -31.96 -19.37
CA LEU A 116 9.32 -31.94 -19.66
C LEU A 116 8.96 -32.89 -20.81
N LEU A 117 9.86 -33.07 -21.78
CA LEU A 117 9.71 -33.99 -22.90
C LEU A 117 10.04 -35.46 -22.58
N ALA A 118 10.89 -35.73 -21.58
CA ALA A 118 11.56 -37.02 -21.37
C ALA A 118 10.64 -38.18 -20.95
N SER A 119 9.36 -37.95 -20.63
CA SER A 119 8.45 -39.03 -20.21
C SER A 119 7.75 -39.77 -21.35
N ILE A 120 8.13 -39.53 -22.61
CA ILE A 120 7.69 -40.37 -23.72
C ILE A 120 8.21 -41.78 -23.45
N ARG A 121 7.30 -42.72 -23.12
CA ARG A 121 7.61 -44.14 -22.91
C ARG A 121 8.06 -44.81 -24.22
N SER A 122 9.29 -44.51 -24.66
CA SER A 122 10.28 -45.43 -25.24
C SER A 122 11.55 -44.62 -25.61
N PRO A 123 12.77 -45.17 -25.39
CA PRO A 123 14.02 -44.50 -25.80
C PRO A 123 14.07 -44.11 -27.28
N ARG A 124 13.35 -44.83 -28.15
CA ARG A 124 13.27 -44.53 -29.60
C ARG A 124 12.41 -43.31 -29.92
N ALA A 125 11.30 -43.11 -29.20
CA ALA A 125 10.43 -41.96 -29.42
C ALA A 125 11.04 -40.67 -28.84
N LEU A 126 11.71 -40.76 -27.69
CA LEU A 126 12.52 -39.66 -27.14
C LEU A 126 13.69 -39.30 -28.08
N ALA A 127 14.41 -40.28 -28.62
CA ALA A 127 15.48 -40.02 -29.60
C ALA A 127 14.96 -39.41 -30.91
N ARG A 128 13.71 -39.70 -31.30
CA ARG A 128 13.07 -39.06 -32.47
C ARG A 128 12.67 -37.63 -32.18
N LEU A 129 12.14 -37.34 -30.99
CA LEU A 129 11.75 -36.00 -30.57
C LEU A 129 12.96 -35.08 -30.33
N LEU A 130 14.01 -35.59 -29.68
CA LEU A 130 15.28 -34.87 -29.47
C LEU A 130 16.04 -34.60 -30.79
N ARG A 131 15.73 -35.34 -31.87
CA ARG A 131 16.25 -35.12 -33.23
C ARG A 131 15.38 -34.19 -34.08
N LEU A 132 14.21 -33.78 -33.61
CA LEU A 132 13.41 -32.77 -34.32
C LEU A 132 14.17 -31.45 -34.27
N ARG A 133 14.53 -30.94 -35.45
CA ARG A 133 15.09 -29.59 -35.63
C ARG A 133 14.12 -28.47 -35.21
N HIS A 134 12.83 -28.79 -35.06
CA HIS A 134 11.78 -27.86 -34.67
C HIS A 134 11.34 -28.16 -33.24
N ARG A 135 11.73 -27.29 -32.30
CA ARG A 135 11.30 -27.29 -30.90
C ARG A 135 10.16 -26.28 -30.71
N SER A 136 9.13 -26.41 -31.54
CA SER A 136 7.94 -25.56 -31.48
C SER A 136 6.87 -26.21 -30.62
N PHE A 137 6.17 -25.38 -29.84
CA PHE A 137 5.12 -25.79 -28.91
C PHE A 137 3.91 -24.88 -29.08
N GLY A 138 2.72 -25.43 -28.90
CA GLY A 138 1.46 -24.69 -28.95
C GLY A 138 1.16 -23.90 -27.67
N GLY A 139 1.87 -24.16 -26.57
CA GLY A 139 1.67 -23.46 -25.30
C GLY A 139 2.16 -24.20 -24.06
N VAL A 140 1.66 -23.79 -22.90
CA VAL A 140 1.98 -24.36 -21.58
C VAL A 140 0.68 -24.67 -20.83
N ALA A 141 0.57 -25.87 -20.27
CA ALA A 141 -0.49 -26.26 -19.34
C ALA A 141 0.02 -26.17 -17.90
N PHE A 142 -0.86 -25.83 -16.96
CA PHE A 142 -0.57 -25.85 -15.54
C PHE A 142 -1.76 -26.40 -14.74
N ARG A 143 -1.48 -27.09 -13.63
CA ARG A 143 -2.49 -27.57 -12.68
C ARG A 143 -2.10 -27.23 -11.26
N ILE A 144 -3.09 -26.92 -10.44
CA ILE A 144 -2.93 -26.48 -9.05
C ILE A 144 -3.65 -27.49 -8.16
N SER A 145 -2.94 -27.95 -7.13
CA SER A 145 -3.53 -28.70 -6.01
C SER A 145 -3.50 -27.84 -4.75
N SER A 146 -4.53 -27.91 -3.93
CA SER A 146 -4.64 -27.15 -2.67
C SER A 146 -4.72 -28.11 -1.49
N ALA A 147 -3.93 -27.87 -0.44
CA ALA A 147 -3.99 -28.63 0.81
C ALA A 147 -5.24 -28.29 1.64
N THR A 148 -5.97 -27.22 1.29
CA THR A 148 -7.19 -26.77 1.97
C THR A 148 -8.37 -26.71 1.01
N SER A 149 -9.59 -26.76 1.56
CA SER A 149 -10.83 -26.51 0.82
C SER A 149 -11.15 -25.01 0.69
N GLU A 150 -10.22 -24.11 1.01
CA GLU A 150 -10.44 -22.67 0.95
C GLU A 150 -10.15 -22.13 -0.46
N SER A 151 -10.73 -20.96 -0.76
CA SER A 151 -10.41 -20.23 -1.97
C SER A 151 -8.95 -19.80 -2.00
N GLY A 152 -8.41 -19.60 -3.19
CA GLY A 152 -7.08 -19.04 -3.35
C GLY A 152 -6.85 -18.47 -4.74
N VAL A 153 -5.68 -17.85 -4.92
CA VAL A 153 -5.35 -17.07 -6.11
C VAL A 153 -3.99 -17.48 -6.65
N LEU A 154 -3.94 -17.87 -7.93
CA LEU A 154 -2.71 -17.90 -8.71
C LEU A 154 -2.58 -16.55 -9.44
N ALA A 155 -1.55 -15.76 -9.15
CA ALA A 155 -1.22 -14.57 -9.93
C ALA A 155 -0.06 -14.90 -10.89
N LEU A 156 -0.36 -14.99 -12.19
CA LEU A 156 0.62 -15.23 -13.25
C LEU A 156 1.26 -13.91 -13.69
N THR A 157 2.59 -13.83 -13.68
CA THR A 157 3.33 -12.63 -14.10
C THR A 157 3.84 -12.78 -15.53
N TRP A 158 4.55 -13.87 -15.86
CA TRP A 158 4.95 -14.15 -17.25
C TRP A 158 5.41 -15.59 -17.48
N LEU A 159 5.38 -16.02 -18.76
CA LEU A 159 6.08 -17.22 -19.25
C LEU A 159 7.07 -16.83 -20.34
N GLY A 160 8.25 -17.43 -20.29
CA GLY A 160 9.34 -17.14 -21.21
C GLY A 160 10.32 -18.30 -21.34
N LEU A 161 11.32 -18.11 -22.19
CA LEU A 161 12.40 -19.07 -22.38
C LEU A 161 13.75 -18.47 -22.02
N ARG A 162 14.68 -19.33 -21.60
CA ARG A 162 16.05 -18.97 -21.22
C ARG A 162 17.08 -19.93 -21.80
N ASP A 163 18.18 -19.38 -22.29
CA ASP A 163 19.44 -20.09 -22.49
C ASP A 163 20.25 -20.02 -21.19
N SER A 164 20.24 -21.11 -20.44
CA SER A 164 20.84 -21.19 -19.11
C SER A 164 22.36 -20.96 -19.12
N LYS A 165 23.04 -21.35 -20.21
CA LYS A 165 24.49 -21.20 -20.35
C LYS A 165 24.85 -19.76 -20.67
N ALA A 166 24.16 -19.16 -21.64
CA ALA A 166 24.39 -17.77 -22.00
C ALA A 166 24.05 -16.81 -20.84
N TYR A 167 22.99 -17.11 -20.09
CA TYR A 167 22.63 -16.35 -18.89
C TYR A 167 23.72 -16.39 -17.82
N LYS A 168 24.27 -17.58 -17.53
CA LYS A 168 25.37 -17.74 -16.57
C LYS A 168 26.63 -16.96 -17.01
N ALA A 169 26.95 -16.98 -18.30
CA ALA A 169 28.08 -16.22 -18.84
C ALA A 169 27.88 -14.70 -18.66
N LEU A 170 26.69 -14.18 -18.97
CA LEU A 170 26.34 -12.77 -18.75
C LEU A 170 26.44 -12.37 -17.28
N ARG A 171 25.98 -13.23 -16.37
CA ARG A 171 26.07 -12.98 -14.92
C ARG A 171 27.51 -12.87 -14.43
N LEU A 172 28.42 -13.67 -14.98
CA LEU A 172 29.85 -13.64 -14.63
C LEU A 172 30.57 -12.42 -15.21
N SER A 173 30.14 -11.91 -16.37
CA SER A 173 30.75 -10.71 -16.97
C SER A 173 30.35 -9.40 -16.28
N ARG A 174 29.32 -9.42 -15.42
CA ARG A 174 28.80 -8.25 -14.69
C ARG A 174 29.54 -7.97 -13.36
N ALA A 175 30.77 -8.48 -13.16
CA ALA A 175 31.58 -8.13 -12.00
C ALA A 175 32.08 -6.67 -12.14
N HIS A 176 31.52 -5.75 -11.37
CA HIS A 176 31.90 -4.34 -11.39
C HIS A 176 33.15 -4.12 -10.54
N SER A 177 34.14 -3.41 -11.08
CA SER A 177 35.17 -2.76 -10.27
C SER A 177 34.55 -1.55 -9.57
N ALA A 178 34.97 -1.27 -8.33
CA ALA A 178 34.54 -0.06 -7.61
C ALA A 178 34.83 1.20 -8.47
N PRO A 179 33.82 2.03 -8.76
CA PRO A 179 34.04 3.26 -9.51
C PRO A 179 34.90 4.27 -8.72
N ASP A 180 35.68 5.07 -9.44
CA ASP A 180 36.40 6.22 -8.87
C ASP A 180 35.59 7.50 -9.11
N TRP A 181 35.13 8.14 -8.05
CA TRP A 181 34.28 9.34 -8.14
C TRP A 181 35.05 10.67 -8.18
N SER A 182 36.39 10.65 -8.07
CA SER A 182 37.22 11.86 -8.00
C SER A 182 37.05 12.88 -9.14
N PRO A 183 36.64 12.52 -10.38
CA PRO A 183 36.34 13.52 -11.42
C PRO A 183 35.05 14.32 -11.18
N TRP A 184 34.14 13.81 -10.35
CA TRP A 184 32.79 14.35 -10.16
C TRP A 184 32.59 14.96 -8.78
N ILE A 185 33.24 14.41 -7.75
CA ILE A 185 33.21 14.92 -6.37
C ILE A 185 34.50 15.71 -6.13
N LEU A 186 34.36 16.97 -5.73
CA LEU A 186 35.49 17.83 -5.41
C LEU A 186 36.16 17.39 -4.10
N GLU A 187 37.46 17.62 -4.01
CA GLU A 187 38.20 17.47 -2.75
C GLU A 187 37.70 18.47 -1.71
N ARG A 188 37.80 18.10 -0.43
CA ARG A 188 37.26 18.92 0.66
C ARG A 188 37.81 20.35 0.70
N SER A 189 39.06 20.55 0.28
CA SER A 189 39.69 21.87 0.18
C SER A 189 38.97 22.83 -0.77
N ASP A 190 38.17 22.30 -1.70
CA ASP A 190 37.57 23.05 -2.80
C ASP A 190 36.05 23.27 -2.62
N TRP A 191 35.45 22.77 -1.53
CA TRP A 191 34.00 22.81 -1.29
C TRP A 191 33.42 24.21 -1.06
N GLY A 192 34.24 25.21 -0.71
CA GLY A 192 33.73 26.51 -0.30
C GLY A 192 32.89 26.44 1.00
N GLU A 193 31.85 27.28 1.08
CA GLU A 193 30.92 27.30 2.23
C GLU A 193 29.92 26.15 2.16
N ILE A 194 29.76 25.39 3.27
CA ILE A 194 28.81 24.27 3.38
C ILE A 194 27.40 24.84 3.60
N THR A 195 26.70 25.10 2.51
CA THR A 195 25.32 25.60 2.49
C THR A 195 24.60 25.15 1.22
N PRO A 196 23.27 24.94 1.26
CA PRO A 196 22.48 24.74 0.04
C PRO A 196 22.69 25.88 -0.96
N GLN A 197 22.79 25.54 -2.25
CA GLN A 197 23.17 26.50 -3.31
C GLN A 197 22.03 27.40 -3.76
N HIS A 198 20.84 26.83 -3.96
CA HIS A 198 19.65 27.51 -4.47
C HIS A 198 18.58 27.65 -3.39
N GLY A 199 18.67 26.85 -2.33
CA GLY A 199 17.78 26.92 -1.19
C GLY A 199 16.37 26.48 -1.52
N LEU A 200 16.25 25.39 -2.30
CA LEU A 200 14.96 24.84 -2.74
C LEU A 200 14.06 24.57 -1.54
N LEU A 201 14.55 23.80 -0.57
CA LEU A 201 13.79 23.52 0.66
C LEU A 201 14.23 24.41 1.82
N PHE A 202 15.49 24.79 1.94
CA PHE A 202 15.98 25.71 2.96
C PHE A 202 17.30 26.30 2.50
N GLY A 203 17.58 27.56 2.84
CA GLY A 203 18.84 28.23 2.54
C GLY A 203 19.77 28.27 3.74
N ARG A 204 20.78 29.13 3.64
CA ARG A 204 21.77 29.39 4.70
C ARG A 204 21.11 29.77 6.03
N ASP A 205 20.18 30.73 6.00
CA ASP A 205 19.59 31.28 7.23
C ASP A 205 18.68 30.26 7.92
N GLU A 206 17.87 29.53 7.16
CA GLU A 206 17.06 28.45 7.70
C GLU A 206 17.92 27.28 8.22
N LEU A 207 19.06 26.98 7.59
CA LEU A 207 19.99 25.96 8.11
C LEU A 207 20.52 26.34 9.51
N LEU A 208 20.80 27.63 9.76
CA LEU A 208 21.18 28.10 11.09
C LEU A 208 20.03 27.95 12.10
N GLN A 209 18.79 28.18 11.68
CA GLN A 209 17.61 27.97 12.52
C GLN A 209 17.42 26.48 12.84
N ILE A 210 17.58 25.59 11.86
CA ILE A 210 17.52 24.13 12.06
C ILE A 210 18.59 23.68 13.08
N ARG A 211 19.81 24.21 12.95
CA ARG A 211 20.92 23.94 13.87
C ARG A 211 20.60 24.35 15.31
N ALA A 212 19.90 25.46 15.51
CA ALA A 212 19.44 25.88 16.84
C ALA A 212 18.29 24.98 17.34
N LYS A 213 17.34 24.67 16.44
CA LYS A 213 16.12 23.92 16.74
C LYS A 213 16.38 22.48 17.19
N LYS A 214 17.47 21.86 16.73
CA LYS A 214 17.84 20.47 17.12
C LYS A 214 18.04 20.28 18.62
N GLY A 215 18.21 21.34 19.41
CA GLY A 215 18.34 21.28 20.86
C GLY A 215 17.03 21.43 21.63
N LEU A 216 15.92 21.76 20.97
CA LEU A 216 14.64 22.07 21.62
C LEU A 216 13.86 20.80 22.03
N PRO A 217 13.02 20.85 23.08
CA PRO A 217 12.18 19.72 23.48
C PRO A 217 11.32 19.18 22.33
N GLY A 218 11.26 17.86 22.17
CA GLY A 218 10.58 17.16 21.06
C GLY A 218 11.46 17.05 19.81
N TRP A 219 12.13 18.15 19.43
CA TRP A 219 13.04 18.17 18.27
C TRP A 219 14.39 17.51 18.54
N LYS A 220 14.86 17.55 19.78
CA LYS A 220 16.09 16.88 20.20
C LYS A 220 15.99 15.37 20.04
N GLU A 221 14.89 14.77 20.48
CA GLU A 221 14.63 13.34 20.39
C GLU A 221 14.49 12.91 18.93
N HIS A 222 13.74 13.68 18.14
CA HIS A 222 13.58 13.44 16.71
C HIS A 222 14.91 13.57 15.94
N PHE A 223 15.71 14.59 16.21
CA PHE A 223 17.01 14.74 15.54
C PHE A 223 17.98 13.63 15.93
N ALA A 224 18.01 13.23 17.21
CA ALA A 224 18.81 12.08 17.66
C ALA A 224 18.40 10.77 16.96
N PHE A 225 17.10 10.59 16.68
CA PHE A 225 16.60 9.48 15.87
C PHE A 225 17.14 9.54 14.42
N LEU A 226 17.09 10.71 13.77
CA LEU A 226 17.65 10.90 12.42
C LEU A 226 19.16 10.66 12.39
N GLU A 227 19.91 11.13 13.40
CA GLU A 227 21.33 10.85 13.56
C GLU A 227 21.58 9.34 13.68
N GLY A 228 20.78 8.63 14.48
CA GLY A 228 20.85 7.17 14.60
C GLY A 228 20.67 6.46 13.26
N LYS A 229 19.72 6.90 12.43
CA LYS A 229 19.51 6.36 11.08
C LYS A 229 20.68 6.70 10.15
N ALA A 230 21.18 7.95 10.15
CA ALA A 230 22.34 8.35 9.36
C ALA A 230 23.59 7.51 9.70
N GLN A 231 23.82 7.23 10.99
CA GLN A 231 24.93 6.35 11.42
C GLN A 231 24.76 4.90 10.96
N GLN A 232 23.52 4.40 10.82
CA GLN A 232 23.27 3.10 10.21
C GLN A 232 23.59 3.12 8.70
N TYR A 233 23.16 4.17 7.99
CA TYR A 233 23.35 4.30 6.55
C TYR A 233 24.83 4.45 6.16
N LEU A 234 25.66 5.09 6.99
CA LEU A 234 27.12 5.17 6.79
C LEU A 234 27.82 3.79 6.68
N LYS A 235 27.19 2.71 7.15
CA LYS A 235 27.76 1.36 7.11
C LYS A 235 27.56 0.68 5.75
N ARG A 236 26.62 1.16 4.94
CA ARG A 236 26.34 0.61 3.61
C ARG A 236 27.38 1.15 2.62
N VAL A 237 27.79 0.31 1.67
CA VAL A 237 28.67 0.74 0.57
C VAL A 237 27.77 0.93 -0.66
N PRO A 238 27.39 2.18 -1.01
CA PRO A 238 26.44 2.43 -2.10
C PRO A 238 26.82 1.80 -3.46
N GLU A 239 28.11 1.68 -3.73
CA GLU A 239 28.66 1.12 -4.97
C GLU A 239 28.40 -0.38 -5.10
N ASP A 240 28.21 -1.11 -3.99
CA ASP A 240 27.92 -2.54 -4.02
C ASP A 240 26.52 -2.82 -4.61
N ASP A 241 25.64 -1.83 -4.59
CA ASP A 241 24.29 -1.88 -5.14
C ASP A 241 24.20 -1.34 -6.58
N LEU A 242 25.32 -0.88 -7.16
CA LEU A 242 25.32 -0.31 -8.51
C LEU A 242 25.02 -1.39 -9.55
N GLY A 243 23.98 -1.15 -10.35
CA GLY A 243 23.55 -2.07 -11.39
C GLY A 243 22.89 -1.37 -12.58
N GLU A 244 22.23 -2.19 -13.41
CA GLU A 244 21.44 -1.72 -14.55
C GLU A 244 20.15 -1.00 -14.10
N TYR A 245 19.59 -1.43 -12.98
CA TYR A 245 18.36 -0.96 -12.35
C TYR A 245 18.65 -0.44 -10.93
N LEU A 246 17.71 0.33 -10.37
CA LEU A 246 17.82 0.81 -8.99
C LEU A 246 17.63 -0.34 -7.98
N PRO A 247 18.33 -0.32 -6.84
CA PRO A 247 18.09 -1.29 -5.77
C PRO A 247 16.68 -1.15 -5.21
N HIS A 248 15.95 -2.27 -5.13
CA HIS A 248 14.61 -2.32 -4.57
C HIS A 248 14.33 -3.67 -3.89
N HIS A 249 13.19 -3.77 -3.22
CA HIS A 249 12.76 -4.96 -2.48
C HIS A 249 11.28 -5.29 -2.67
N ASP A 250 10.57 -4.61 -3.59
CA ASP A 250 9.22 -5.00 -3.96
C ASP A 250 9.27 -6.29 -4.80
N LEU A 251 8.91 -7.39 -4.15
CA LEU A 251 8.97 -8.72 -4.75
C LEU A 251 8.00 -8.90 -5.93
N ARG A 252 7.07 -7.96 -6.18
CA ARG A 252 6.20 -8.02 -7.36
C ARG A 252 6.97 -7.89 -8.67
N TYR A 253 8.04 -7.10 -8.70
CA TYR A 253 8.71 -6.70 -9.95
C TYR A 253 10.15 -7.20 -10.03
N MET A 254 10.73 -7.60 -8.89
CA MET A 254 12.05 -8.19 -8.88
C MET A 254 12.07 -9.62 -9.43
N ARG A 255 13.18 -9.99 -10.07
CA ARG A 255 13.42 -11.38 -10.47
C ARG A 255 13.72 -12.20 -9.21
N ALA A 256 13.23 -13.44 -9.12
CA ALA A 256 13.48 -14.32 -7.97
C ALA A 256 14.97 -14.70 -7.78
N GLN A 257 15.82 -14.46 -8.79
CA GLN A 257 17.27 -14.66 -8.72
C GLN A 257 18.04 -13.41 -8.28
N GLU A 258 17.37 -12.25 -8.19
CA GLU A 258 17.96 -11.01 -7.70
C GLU A 258 17.91 -10.99 -6.17
N THR A 259 18.90 -10.35 -5.56
CA THR A 259 18.93 -10.20 -4.10
C THR A 259 18.16 -8.93 -3.74
N PRO A 260 17.09 -9.00 -2.93
CA PRO A 260 16.38 -7.82 -2.47
C PRO A 260 17.34 -6.90 -1.72
N THR A 261 17.37 -5.64 -2.13
CA THR A 261 18.17 -4.60 -1.48
C THR A 261 17.26 -3.42 -1.14
N ARG A 262 17.60 -2.70 -0.08
CA ARG A 262 16.78 -1.56 0.32
C ARG A 262 16.97 -0.42 -0.69
N ALA A 263 15.87 0.21 -1.11
CA ALA A 263 15.96 1.44 -1.87
C ALA A 263 16.62 2.53 -1.02
N TRP A 264 17.65 3.13 -1.58
CA TRP A 264 18.56 4.08 -0.94
C TRP A 264 18.24 5.58 -1.15
N HIS A 265 17.18 5.92 -1.88
CA HIS A 265 16.80 7.32 -2.18
C HIS A 265 16.79 8.20 -0.93
N TRP A 266 16.13 7.72 0.12
CA TRP A 266 15.97 8.45 1.38
C TRP A 266 17.19 8.37 2.28
N GLU A 267 18.00 7.31 2.18
CA GLU A 267 19.25 7.18 2.96
C GLU A 267 20.21 8.33 2.63
N ALA A 268 20.36 8.63 1.33
CA ALA A 268 21.20 9.71 0.84
C ALA A 268 20.75 11.09 1.36
N LEU A 269 19.44 11.36 1.36
CA LEU A 269 18.90 12.61 1.89
C LEU A 269 19.09 12.74 3.40
N ILE A 270 18.88 11.67 4.16
CA ILE A 270 19.07 11.69 5.63
C ILE A 270 20.54 11.96 5.98
N LEU A 271 21.48 11.32 5.28
CA LEU A 271 22.91 11.58 5.42
C LEU A 271 23.26 13.03 5.08
N ALA A 272 22.75 13.54 3.96
CA ALA A 272 22.98 14.92 3.55
C ALA A 272 22.42 15.92 4.57
N PHE A 273 21.18 15.73 5.04
CA PHE A 273 20.53 16.59 6.01
C PHE A 273 21.29 16.61 7.34
N VAL A 274 21.56 15.44 7.93
CA VAL A 274 22.30 15.35 9.19
C VAL A 274 23.72 15.89 9.03
N GLY A 275 24.38 15.60 7.90
CA GLY A 275 25.68 16.15 7.54
C GLY A 275 25.69 17.67 7.50
N LEU A 276 24.71 18.31 6.86
CA LEU A 276 24.58 19.77 6.84
C LEU A 276 24.28 20.35 8.23
N VAL A 277 23.40 19.75 9.00
CA VAL A 277 23.02 20.25 10.35
C VAL A 277 24.17 20.09 11.35
N ASN A 278 24.97 19.05 11.24
CA ASN A 278 26.11 18.80 12.13
C ASN A 278 27.45 19.30 11.60
N ASP A 279 27.51 19.76 10.36
CA ASP A 279 28.76 20.05 9.65
C ASP A 279 29.67 18.80 9.56
N ASP A 280 29.07 17.62 9.36
CA ASP A 280 29.76 16.32 9.29
C ASP A 280 30.13 15.99 7.82
N GLU A 281 31.38 16.27 7.49
CA GLU A 281 31.97 16.03 6.16
C GLU A 281 31.91 14.56 5.74
N ARG A 282 31.96 13.61 6.69
CA ARG A 282 31.90 12.18 6.36
C ARG A 282 30.52 11.81 5.86
N MET A 283 29.46 12.33 6.51
CA MET A 283 28.08 12.11 6.07
C MET A 283 27.79 12.78 4.73
N ILE A 284 28.28 14.02 4.55
CA ILE A 284 28.18 14.74 3.27
C ILE A 284 28.88 13.96 2.15
N GLY A 285 30.13 13.57 2.38
CA GLY A 285 30.92 12.78 1.43
C GLY A 285 30.25 11.46 1.07
N HIS A 286 29.63 10.80 2.05
CA HIS A 286 28.92 9.55 1.82
C HIS A 286 27.62 9.75 1.03
N ALA A 287 26.85 10.81 1.29
CA ALA A 287 25.67 11.18 0.50
C ALA A 287 26.03 11.52 -0.96
N LEU A 288 27.19 12.13 -1.22
CA LEU A 288 27.69 12.37 -2.57
C LEU A 288 27.97 11.06 -3.34
N ARG A 289 28.45 10.00 -2.67
CA ARG A 289 28.62 8.67 -3.29
C ARG A 289 27.28 8.07 -3.70
N TYR A 290 26.25 8.22 -2.86
CA TYR A 290 24.88 7.86 -3.24
C TYR A 290 24.40 8.65 -4.46
N LEU A 291 24.63 9.96 -4.50
CA LEU A 291 24.29 10.79 -5.67
C LEU A 291 24.96 10.26 -6.96
N MET A 292 26.25 9.93 -6.89
CA MET A 292 26.98 9.40 -8.06
C MET A 292 26.41 8.07 -8.51
N CYS A 293 26.19 7.12 -7.61
CA CYS A 293 25.63 5.83 -7.99
C CYS A 293 24.18 5.98 -8.57
N MET A 294 23.36 6.94 -8.11
CA MET A 294 22.05 7.23 -8.72
C MET A 294 22.18 7.80 -10.14
N ILE A 295 23.06 8.79 -10.34
CA ILE A 295 23.31 9.42 -11.65
C ILE A 295 23.92 8.42 -12.66
N HIS A 296 24.68 7.43 -12.18
CA HIS A 296 25.31 6.42 -13.03
C HIS A 296 24.48 5.14 -13.22
N THR A 297 23.39 4.95 -12.48
CA THR A 297 22.45 3.83 -12.70
C THR A 297 21.70 4.03 -14.02
N GLN A 298 21.79 3.05 -14.93
CA GLN A 298 21.32 3.18 -16.31
C GLN A 298 19.80 3.41 -16.42
N HIS A 299 19.01 2.69 -15.62
CA HIS A 299 17.56 2.80 -15.62
C HIS A 299 17.04 3.11 -14.22
N TRP A 300 16.27 4.19 -14.08
CA TRP A 300 15.63 4.57 -12.82
C TRP A 300 14.32 3.82 -12.56
N VAL A 301 14.31 2.53 -12.91
CA VAL A 301 13.25 1.57 -12.58
C VAL A 301 13.87 0.45 -11.75
N ASP A 302 13.03 -0.39 -11.16
CA ASP A 302 13.43 -1.49 -10.27
C ASP A 302 13.65 -2.83 -11.00
N SER A 303 13.26 -2.92 -12.28
CA SER A 303 13.17 -4.21 -12.96
C SER A 303 13.27 -4.12 -14.48
N ALA A 304 13.74 -5.21 -15.09
CA ALA A 304 13.83 -5.35 -16.53
C ALA A 304 12.46 -5.32 -17.23
N GLU A 305 11.38 -5.71 -16.53
CA GLU A 305 10.01 -5.79 -17.05
C GLU A 305 9.53 -4.44 -17.62
N ASN A 306 9.93 -3.35 -16.97
CA ASN A 306 9.63 -1.98 -17.38
C ASN A 306 10.35 -1.52 -18.65
N ARG A 307 11.34 -2.28 -19.13
CA ARG A 307 12.19 -1.92 -20.27
C ARG A 307 12.10 -2.92 -21.42
N ILE A 308 11.10 -3.80 -21.41
CA ILE A 308 10.87 -4.77 -22.49
C ILE A 308 10.36 -4.03 -23.74
N PRO A 309 11.08 -4.08 -24.87
CA PRO A 309 10.73 -3.28 -26.05
C PRO A 309 9.36 -3.57 -26.68
N SER A 310 8.81 -4.76 -26.45
CA SER A 310 7.52 -5.19 -26.99
C SER A 310 6.34 -4.88 -26.08
N SER A 311 6.54 -4.23 -24.94
CA SER A 311 5.50 -3.95 -23.96
C SER A 311 5.37 -2.44 -23.74
N SER A 312 4.13 -1.95 -23.72
CA SER A 312 3.79 -0.58 -23.32
C SER A 312 3.62 -0.47 -21.79
N TRP A 313 3.66 -1.61 -21.09
CA TRP A 313 3.45 -1.70 -19.66
C TRP A 313 4.52 -0.96 -18.86
N ASN A 314 4.10 -0.39 -17.75
CA ASN A 314 4.96 0.13 -16.70
C ASN A 314 4.23 0.08 -15.36
N TRP A 315 4.96 -0.12 -14.25
CA TRP A 315 4.38 -0.09 -12.90
C TRP A 315 4.21 1.29 -12.28
N ARG A 316 4.13 2.28 -13.18
CA ARG A 316 4.16 3.72 -12.91
C ARG A 316 5.50 4.19 -12.35
N SER A 317 5.75 5.47 -12.55
CA SER A 317 7.04 6.13 -12.34
C SER A 317 7.40 6.37 -10.86
N PHE A 318 7.16 5.42 -9.96
CA PHE A 318 7.46 5.57 -8.52
C PHE A 318 8.96 5.70 -8.26
N MET A 319 9.78 4.84 -8.86
CA MET A 319 11.23 4.86 -8.66
C MET A 319 11.86 6.09 -9.31
N GLU A 320 11.38 6.45 -10.50
CA GLU A 320 11.76 7.65 -11.21
C GLU A 320 11.40 8.90 -10.39
N GLU A 321 10.21 8.95 -9.79
CA GLU A 321 9.77 10.05 -8.91
C GLU A 321 10.72 10.22 -7.72
N MET A 322 10.96 9.14 -6.96
CA MET A 322 11.78 9.19 -5.75
C MET A 322 13.24 9.53 -6.04
N THR A 323 13.77 8.99 -7.15
CA THR A 323 15.15 9.27 -7.59
C THR A 323 15.29 10.70 -8.09
N THR A 324 14.32 11.19 -8.87
CA THR A 324 14.29 12.59 -9.33
C THR A 324 14.26 13.54 -8.15
N THR A 325 13.38 13.29 -7.18
CA THR A 325 13.31 14.09 -5.96
C THR A 325 14.65 14.07 -5.22
N SER A 326 15.25 12.90 -5.00
CA SER A 326 16.50 12.77 -4.26
C SER A 326 17.67 13.46 -4.97
N VAL A 327 17.81 13.26 -6.28
CA VAL A 327 18.87 13.89 -7.08
C VAL A 327 18.70 15.41 -7.12
N ALA A 328 17.47 15.92 -7.27
CA ALA A 328 17.21 17.36 -7.27
C ALA A 328 17.56 18.01 -5.93
N ILE A 329 17.17 17.40 -4.81
CA ILE A 329 17.49 17.91 -3.48
C ILE A 329 18.99 17.79 -3.16
N LEU A 330 19.64 16.67 -3.49
CA LEU A 330 21.09 16.52 -3.28
C LEU A 330 21.90 17.49 -4.14
N LEU A 331 21.44 17.79 -5.36
CA LEU A 331 22.08 18.78 -6.21
C LEU A 331 22.03 20.19 -5.59
N ASP A 332 20.91 20.56 -4.96
CA ASP A 332 20.79 21.82 -4.21
C ASP A 332 21.63 21.81 -2.93
N TRP A 333 21.45 20.78 -2.09
CA TRP A 333 22.06 20.68 -0.77
C TRP A 333 23.57 20.51 -0.80
N LEU A 334 24.10 19.74 -1.76
CA LEU A 334 25.50 19.33 -1.82
C LEU A 334 26.21 19.81 -3.09
N GLY A 335 25.58 20.66 -3.90
CA GLY A 335 26.14 21.15 -5.15
C GLY A 335 27.49 21.87 -5.00
N PHE A 336 27.79 22.40 -3.81
CA PHE A 336 29.06 23.04 -3.49
C PHE A 336 30.26 22.07 -3.54
N ALA A 337 30.02 20.77 -3.40
CA ALA A 337 31.02 19.71 -3.43
C ALA A 337 31.09 18.98 -4.79
N LEU A 338 30.36 19.47 -5.80
CA LEU A 338 30.30 18.84 -7.12
C LEU A 338 31.09 19.62 -8.17
N SER A 339 31.73 18.90 -9.08
CA SER A 339 32.29 19.51 -10.28
C SER A 339 31.18 20.02 -11.21
N SER A 340 31.49 21.00 -12.06
CA SER A 340 30.52 21.51 -13.05
C SER A 340 30.02 20.42 -13.99
N GLN A 341 30.87 19.44 -14.30
CA GLN A 341 30.51 18.27 -15.09
C GLN A 341 29.53 17.35 -14.35
N ALA A 342 29.74 17.10 -13.07
CA ALA A 342 28.81 16.31 -12.25
C ALA A 342 27.42 16.96 -12.19
N SER A 343 27.35 18.27 -11.94
CA SER A 343 26.09 19.01 -11.93
C SER A 343 25.38 19.01 -13.30
N SER A 344 26.14 19.06 -14.40
CA SER A 344 25.59 18.93 -15.76
C SER A 344 25.02 17.52 -16.02
N LEU A 345 25.75 16.49 -15.61
CA LEU A 345 25.33 15.09 -15.74
C LEU A 345 24.09 14.78 -14.89
N ALA A 346 24.01 15.33 -13.67
CA ALA A 346 22.83 15.24 -12.81
C ALA A 346 21.58 15.79 -13.51
N ARG A 347 21.68 16.99 -14.09
CA ARG A 347 20.58 17.60 -14.87
C ARG A 347 20.18 16.76 -16.08
N GLN A 348 21.16 16.20 -16.80
CA GLN A 348 20.86 15.28 -17.91
C GLN A 348 20.12 14.03 -17.43
N ALA A 349 20.53 13.44 -16.31
CA ALA A 349 19.87 12.28 -15.72
C ALA A 349 18.44 12.61 -15.26
N LEU A 350 18.24 13.73 -14.57
CA LEU A 350 16.91 14.23 -14.16
C LEU A 350 15.95 14.30 -15.35
N TRP A 351 16.38 14.87 -16.47
CA TRP A 351 15.54 14.96 -17.67
C TRP A 351 15.28 13.59 -18.32
N THR A 352 16.34 12.83 -18.59
CA THR A 352 16.26 11.63 -19.45
C THR A 352 15.74 10.38 -18.76
N ARG A 353 15.86 10.29 -17.44
CA ARG A 353 15.51 9.09 -16.66
C ARG A 353 14.42 9.35 -15.62
N GLY A 354 14.18 10.61 -15.27
CA GLY A 354 13.19 11.01 -14.28
C GLY A 354 11.98 11.70 -14.89
N ILE A 355 12.12 13.00 -15.17
CA ILE A 355 11.06 13.92 -15.58
C ILE A 355 10.26 13.39 -16.77
N ALA A 356 10.92 12.93 -17.83
CA ALA A 356 10.24 12.44 -19.03
C ALA A 356 9.30 11.25 -18.75
N HIS A 357 9.69 10.37 -17.82
CA HIS A 357 8.91 9.19 -17.44
C HIS A 357 7.72 9.57 -16.56
N VAL A 358 7.96 10.38 -15.54
CA VAL A 358 6.90 10.87 -14.63
C VAL A 358 5.86 11.69 -15.40
N GLN A 359 6.31 12.57 -16.31
CA GLN A 359 5.42 13.38 -17.13
C GLN A 359 4.59 12.55 -18.11
N ARG A 360 5.19 11.51 -18.73
CA ARG A 360 4.46 10.56 -19.57
C ARG A 360 3.28 9.95 -18.81
N ASP A 361 3.49 9.49 -17.58
CA ASP A 361 2.42 8.83 -16.81
C ASP A 361 1.27 9.79 -16.49
N LEU A 362 1.56 11.04 -16.12
CA LEU A 362 0.53 12.06 -15.89
C LEU A 362 -0.25 12.43 -17.16
N PHE A 363 0.34 12.26 -18.34
CA PHE A 363 -0.34 12.46 -19.63
C PHE A 363 -1.13 11.22 -20.08
N GLN A 364 -0.67 10.03 -19.72
CA GLN A 364 -1.23 8.78 -20.20
C GLN A 364 -2.41 8.30 -19.34
N PHE A 365 -2.39 8.57 -18.03
CA PHE A 365 -3.30 7.97 -17.07
C PHE A 365 -4.21 9.00 -16.38
N ASP A 366 -5.40 9.22 -16.95
CA ASP A 366 -6.37 10.21 -16.46
C ASP A 366 -6.73 10.03 -14.98
N TYR A 367 -6.81 8.79 -14.49
CA TYR A 367 -7.14 8.50 -13.10
C TYR A 367 -6.15 9.12 -12.10
N MET A 368 -4.90 9.41 -12.52
CA MET A 368 -3.91 10.03 -11.63
C MET A 368 -4.32 11.44 -11.21
N HIS A 369 -5.19 12.11 -11.96
CA HIS A 369 -5.66 13.46 -11.64
C HIS A 369 -6.72 13.51 -10.55
N THR A 370 -7.11 12.35 -9.98
CA THR A 370 -8.13 12.25 -8.94
C THR A 370 -7.68 11.51 -7.68
N MET A 371 -6.41 11.12 -7.58
CA MET A 371 -5.86 10.35 -6.46
C MET A 371 -4.49 10.82 -5.99
N ASN A 372 -4.02 10.29 -4.86
CA ASN A 372 -2.74 10.64 -4.23
C ASN A 372 -1.56 10.57 -5.21
N GLN A 373 -1.56 9.57 -6.09
CA GLN A 373 -0.40 9.25 -6.93
C GLN A 373 -0.04 10.41 -7.86
N GLY A 374 -1.02 11.07 -8.48
CA GLY A 374 -0.74 12.22 -9.34
C GLY A 374 -0.16 13.40 -8.58
N ALA A 375 -0.62 13.63 -7.35
CA ALA A 375 -0.08 14.68 -6.48
C ALA A 375 1.36 14.37 -6.05
N VAL A 376 1.67 13.11 -5.73
CA VAL A 376 3.03 12.65 -5.43
C VAL A 376 3.95 12.82 -6.64
N PHE A 377 3.50 12.45 -7.84
CA PHE A 377 4.31 12.53 -9.07
C PHE A 377 4.64 13.98 -9.46
N CYS A 378 3.76 14.93 -9.16
CA CYS A 378 4.04 16.34 -9.38
C CYS A 378 5.27 16.82 -8.59
N ARG A 379 5.60 16.20 -7.44
CA ARG A 379 6.80 16.57 -6.66
C ARG A 379 8.08 16.44 -7.47
N ALA A 380 8.28 15.30 -8.12
CA ALA A 380 9.47 15.07 -8.94
C ALA A 380 9.57 16.07 -10.10
N LEU A 381 8.45 16.42 -10.73
CA LEU A 381 8.42 17.39 -11.82
C LEU A 381 8.73 18.82 -11.33
N ILE A 382 8.18 19.21 -10.18
CA ILE A 382 8.44 20.53 -9.58
C ILE A 382 9.90 20.63 -9.13
N LEU A 383 10.37 19.72 -8.26
CA LEU A 383 11.74 19.75 -7.75
C LEU A 383 12.78 19.55 -8.87
N GLY A 384 12.53 18.60 -9.76
CA GLY A 384 13.38 18.36 -10.93
C GLY A 384 13.40 19.55 -11.88
N GLY A 385 12.25 20.15 -12.18
CA GLY A 385 12.14 21.35 -13.02
C GLY A 385 12.89 22.55 -12.44
N LEU A 386 12.75 22.80 -11.13
CA LEU A 386 13.49 23.83 -10.40
C LEU A 386 15.00 23.57 -10.39
N ALA A 387 15.43 22.31 -10.34
CA ALA A 387 16.85 21.95 -10.47
C ALA A 387 17.37 22.11 -11.92
N LEU A 388 16.52 21.88 -12.93
CA LEU A 388 16.88 22.07 -14.33
C LEU A 388 17.05 23.55 -14.69
N GLU A 389 16.17 24.45 -14.24
CA GLU A 389 16.23 25.87 -14.61
C GLU A 389 17.53 26.57 -14.16
N GLN A 390 18.24 26.01 -13.18
CA GLN A 390 19.57 26.47 -12.75
C GLN A 390 20.67 26.32 -13.81
N GLY A 391 20.47 25.42 -14.79
CA GLY A 391 21.40 25.23 -15.90
C GLY A 391 20.77 25.39 -17.28
N TRP A 392 19.44 25.24 -17.39
CA TRP A 392 18.69 25.21 -18.64
C TRP A 392 17.65 26.33 -18.65
N PRO A 393 17.94 27.50 -19.27
CA PRO A 393 17.14 28.72 -19.14
C PRO A 393 15.67 28.63 -19.61
N ARG A 394 15.28 27.55 -20.29
CA ARG A 394 13.92 27.33 -20.81
C ARG A 394 13.15 26.25 -20.05
N ALA A 395 13.73 25.67 -18.98
CA ALA A 395 13.13 24.56 -18.26
C ALA A 395 12.07 24.97 -17.22
N SER A 396 11.89 26.28 -16.94
CA SER A 396 10.98 26.77 -15.88
C SER A 396 9.54 26.28 -16.04
N HIS A 397 9.06 26.14 -17.28
CA HIS A 397 7.71 25.65 -17.57
C HIS A 397 7.43 24.27 -16.98
N VAL A 398 8.45 23.41 -16.82
CA VAL A 398 8.28 22.07 -16.25
C VAL A 398 7.73 22.17 -14.82
N ALA A 399 8.29 23.05 -14.00
CA ALA A 399 7.84 23.25 -12.62
C ALA A 399 6.51 24.00 -12.56
N ASP A 400 6.33 25.03 -13.38
CA ASP A 400 5.12 25.85 -13.40
C ASP A 400 3.88 25.05 -13.84
N ASP A 401 4.02 24.20 -14.86
CA ASP A 401 2.95 23.31 -15.33
C ASP A 401 2.62 22.26 -14.27
N ALA A 402 3.63 21.61 -13.70
CA ALA A 402 3.45 20.61 -12.67
C ALA A 402 2.81 21.19 -11.39
N TYR A 403 3.14 22.41 -10.99
CA TYR A 403 2.49 23.07 -9.85
C TYR A 403 1.01 23.32 -10.10
N ARG A 404 0.63 23.77 -11.30
CA ARG A 404 -0.78 23.94 -11.68
C ARG A 404 -1.51 22.59 -11.67
N THR A 405 -0.92 21.56 -12.26
CA THR A 405 -1.48 20.20 -12.23
C THR A 405 -1.65 19.70 -10.80
N MET A 406 -0.64 19.84 -9.94
CA MET A 406 -0.71 19.42 -8.54
C MET A 406 -1.90 20.04 -7.80
N LYS A 407 -2.13 21.34 -7.99
CA LYS A 407 -3.29 22.03 -7.38
C LYS A 407 -4.62 21.47 -7.87
N THR A 408 -4.73 21.17 -9.17
CA THR A 408 -5.92 20.50 -9.72
C THR A 408 -6.11 19.11 -9.13
N VAL A 409 -5.06 18.30 -9.04
CA VAL A 409 -5.14 16.96 -8.44
C VAL A 409 -5.55 17.04 -6.97
N LEU A 410 -4.95 17.96 -6.20
CA LEU A 410 -5.31 18.16 -4.78
C LEU A 410 -6.77 18.58 -4.61
N GLY A 411 -7.29 19.47 -5.47
CA GLY A 411 -8.69 19.87 -5.46
C GLY A 411 -9.68 18.74 -5.78
N ASN A 412 -9.24 17.71 -6.50
CA ASN A 412 -10.03 16.49 -6.75
C ASN A 412 -9.87 15.44 -5.66
N TYR A 413 -8.68 15.35 -5.06
CA TYR A 413 -8.32 14.38 -4.02
C TYR A 413 -8.95 14.73 -2.67
N ILE A 414 -8.83 15.99 -2.24
CA ILE A 414 -9.44 16.53 -1.02
C ILE A 414 -10.89 16.88 -1.33
N LYS A 415 -11.84 16.15 -0.76
CA LYS A 415 -13.26 16.40 -1.03
C LYS A 415 -13.74 17.66 -0.32
N SER A 416 -14.92 18.15 -0.69
CA SER A 416 -15.46 19.42 -0.20
C SER A 416 -15.73 19.46 1.31
N ASP A 417 -15.86 18.31 1.98
CA ASP A 417 -15.95 18.19 3.44
C ASP A 417 -14.57 18.07 4.13
N GLY A 418 -13.48 18.18 3.36
CA GLY A 418 -12.10 17.99 3.82
C GLY A 418 -11.67 16.53 3.92
N GLY A 419 -12.55 15.59 3.62
CA GLY A 419 -12.29 14.17 3.73
C GLY A 419 -11.49 13.59 2.56
N ILE A 420 -10.90 12.42 2.82
CA ILE A 420 -10.08 11.65 1.87
C ILE A 420 -10.63 10.23 1.76
N SER A 421 -10.77 9.73 0.52
CA SER A 421 -11.30 8.39 0.24
C SER A 421 -10.28 7.27 0.37
N GLU A 422 -8.98 7.57 0.22
CA GLU A 422 -7.90 6.57 0.16
C GLU A 422 -7.35 6.17 1.54
N GLY A 423 -7.81 6.80 2.62
CA GLY A 423 -7.39 6.46 3.98
C GLY A 423 -6.20 7.29 4.53
N PRO A 424 -5.91 7.21 5.84
CA PRO A 424 -4.88 8.02 6.50
C PRO A 424 -3.46 7.76 5.98
N GLY A 425 -3.14 6.52 5.61
CA GLY A 425 -1.81 6.17 5.08
C GLY A 425 -1.48 6.92 3.78
N TYR A 426 -2.46 7.05 2.88
CA TYR A 426 -2.31 7.80 1.64
C TYR A 426 -2.34 9.31 1.85
N LEU A 427 -3.13 9.81 2.82
CA LEU A 427 -3.04 11.21 3.23
C LEU A 427 -1.61 11.58 3.68
N CYS A 428 -0.98 10.77 4.53
CA CYS A 428 0.38 11.04 5.01
C CYS A 428 1.40 11.06 3.86
N GLN A 429 1.26 10.19 2.87
CA GLN A 429 2.08 10.20 1.65
C GLN A 429 1.86 11.47 0.82
N THR A 430 0.60 11.84 0.56
CA THR A 430 0.27 13.06 -0.20
C THR A 430 0.79 14.31 0.48
N LEU A 431 0.59 14.46 1.80
CA LEU A 431 1.07 15.60 2.56
C LEU A 431 2.59 15.71 2.48
N THR A 432 3.30 14.60 2.70
CA THR A 432 4.77 14.59 2.63
C THR A 432 5.24 15.06 1.24
N ALA A 433 4.71 14.50 0.16
CA ALA A 433 5.18 14.84 -1.17
C ALA A 433 4.82 16.27 -1.60
N THR A 434 3.57 16.67 -1.39
CA THR A 434 3.07 17.96 -1.90
C THR A 434 3.58 19.15 -1.10
N LEU A 435 3.76 19.02 0.23
CA LEU A 435 4.27 20.14 1.04
C LEU A 435 5.72 20.47 0.70
N TRP A 436 6.57 19.47 0.42
CA TRP A 436 7.92 19.71 -0.10
C TRP A 436 7.87 20.54 -1.40
N SER A 437 6.95 20.18 -2.28
CA SER A 437 6.79 20.81 -3.59
C SER A 437 6.26 22.23 -3.50
N ILE A 438 5.26 22.47 -2.63
CA ILE A 438 4.70 23.79 -2.37
C ILE A 438 5.77 24.71 -1.78
N ILE A 439 6.49 24.25 -0.76
CA ILE A 439 7.57 25.03 -0.15
C ILE A 439 8.61 25.40 -1.20
N ALA A 440 9.11 24.43 -1.97
CA ALA A 440 10.16 24.69 -2.96
C ALA A 440 9.69 25.62 -4.08
N TYR A 441 8.50 25.38 -4.63
CA TYR A 441 7.93 26.22 -5.68
C TYR A 441 7.67 27.64 -5.18
N SER A 442 7.03 27.80 -4.03
CA SER A 442 6.73 29.11 -3.45
C SER A 442 8.01 29.90 -3.21
N ARG A 443 9.06 29.27 -2.65
CA ARG A 443 10.37 29.93 -2.46
C ARG A 443 10.97 30.36 -3.80
N ALA A 444 11.00 29.48 -4.80
CA ALA A 444 11.57 29.77 -6.11
C ALA A 444 10.80 30.86 -6.90
N ARG A 445 9.55 31.14 -6.52
CA ARG A 445 8.69 32.15 -7.17
C ARG A 445 8.38 33.35 -6.27
N GLY A 446 8.97 33.43 -5.07
CA GLY A 446 8.75 34.54 -4.13
C GLY A 446 7.32 34.60 -3.54
N LEU A 447 6.64 33.45 -3.43
CA LEU A 447 5.32 33.31 -2.83
C LEU A 447 5.43 32.92 -1.34
N ASP A 448 4.40 33.22 -0.56
CA ASP A 448 4.29 32.69 0.80
C ASP A 448 3.67 31.28 0.79
N TRP A 449 4.52 30.28 1.04
CA TRP A 449 4.09 28.89 1.10
C TRP A 449 3.02 28.64 2.17
N ARG A 450 2.97 29.44 3.25
CA ARG A 450 1.97 29.26 4.31
C ARG A 450 0.57 29.60 3.82
N VAL A 451 0.45 30.60 2.94
CA VAL A 451 -0.83 30.96 2.32
C VAL A 451 -1.32 29.81 1.44
N GLU A 452 -0.47 29.29 0.56
CA GLU A 452 -0.81 28.15 -0.32
C GLU A 452 -1.22 26.91 0.50
N VAL A 453 -0.49 26.59 1.58
CA VAL A 453 -0.84 25.46 2.47
C VAL A 453 -2.18 25.68 3.17
N ARG A 454 -2.47 26.91 3.65
CA ARG A 454 -3.76 27.22 4.27
C ARG A 454 -4.93 27.00 3.31
N GLU A 455 -4.79 27.46 2.09
CA GLU A 455 -5.82 27.36 1.06
C GLU A 455 -6.07 25.90 0.64
N LEU A 456 -5.01 25.11 0.47
CA LEU A 456 -5.12 23.73 -0.03
C LEU A 456 -5.52 22.72 1.05
N PHE A 457 -5.07 22.88 2.29
CA PHE A 457 -5.21 21.86 3.34
C PHE A 457 -6.07 22.28 4.54
N GLY A 458 -6.61 23.50 4.55
CA GLY A 458 -7.37 24.02 5.70
C GLY A 458 -8.57 23.16 6.11
N SER A 459 -9.22 22.46 5.18
CA SER A 459 -10.36 21.59 5.46
C SER A 459 -9.97 20.20 6.01
N VAL A 460 -8.71 19.78 5.85
CA VAL A 460 -8.26 18.39 6.12
C VAL A 460 -8.23 18.05 7.61
N GLU A 461 -8.19 19.05 8.50
CA GLU A 461 -8.19 18.81 9.94
C GLU A 461 -9.40 17.97 10.40
N SER A 462 -10.58 18.21 9.82
CA SER A 462 -11.78 17.44 10.13
C SER A 462 -11.59 15.95 9.84
N TYR A 463 -10.91 15.60 8.75
CA TYR A 463 -10.57 14.21 8.44
C TYR A 463 -9.62 13.59 9.45
N VAL A 464 -8.58 14.33 9.86
CA VAL A 464 -7.62 13.88 10.89
C VAL A 464 -8.36 13.58 12.19
N ARG A 465 -9.27 14.45 12.62
CA ARG A 465 -10.09 14.23 13.83
C ARG A 465 -11.04 13.04 13.70
N ALA A 466 -11.67 12.87 12.54
CA ALA A 466 -12.59 11.74 12.30
C ALA A 466 -11.87 10.39 12.36
N MET A 467 -10.64 10.34 11.82
CA MET A 467 -9.85 9.12 11.70
C MET A 467 -8.96 8.83 12.91
N ALA A 468 -8.86 9.73 13.88
CA ALA A 468 -8.03 9.57 15.06
C ALA A 468 -8.57 8.52 16.05
N THR A 469 -7.66 7.85 16.75
CA THR A 469 -7.99 6.90 17.83
C THR A 469 -7.88 7.51 19.22
N GLY A 470 -8.30 6.74 20.23
CA GLY A 470 -8.08 6.97 21.66
C GLY A 470 -6.71 7.53 22.02
N LYS A 471 -5.69 6.90 21.44
CA LYS A 471 -4.30 7.22 21.69
C LYS A 471 -3.87 8.39 20.78
N PRO A 472 -3.27 9.45 21.34
CA PRO A 472 -2.74 10.56 20.54
C PRO A 472 -1.82 10.05 19.42
N GLY A 473 -1.89 10.69 18.24
CA GLY A 473 -1.08 10.34 17.07
C GLY A 473 -1.48 9.07 16.32
N GLN A 474 -2.33 8.21 16.89
CA GLN A 474 -2.83 7.03 16.20
C GLN A 474 -4.08 7.32 15.33
N CYS A 475 -4.24 6.54 14.25
CA CYS A 475 -5.36 6.64 13.31
C CYS A 475 -5.94 5.26 12.93
N ILE A 476 -7.21 5.23 12.54
CA ILE A 476 -7.90 4.01 12.08
C ILE A 476 -7.31 3.56 10.72
N PRO A 477 -6.84 2.31 10.61
CA PRO A 477 -6.34 1.76 9.35
C PRO A 477 -7.51 1.41 8.40
N SER A 478 -8.06 2.40 7.70
CA SER A 478 -9.15 2.21 6.73
C SER A 478 -8.64 2.08 5.30
N GLY A 479 -9.19 1.13 4.53
CA GLY A 479 -8.81 0.86 3.14
C GLY A 479 -7.41 0.26 3.02
N ASP A 480 -6.70 0.58 1.95
CA ASP A 480 -5.30 0.18 1.71
C ASP A 480 -4.31 0.88 2.66
N CYS A 481 -4.50 0.72 3.98
CA CYS A 481 -3.70 1.36 5.01
C CYS A 481 -2.80 0.32 5.70
N ARG A 482 -1.49 0.60 5.76
CA ARG A 482 -0.47 -0.25 6.42
C ARG A 482 0.16 0.41 7.64
N LEU A 483 -0.57 1.34 8.25
CA LEU A 483 -0.15 2.05 9.44
C LEU A 483 -1.36 2.35 10.33
N GLU A 484 -1.09 2.55 11.62
CA GLU A 484 -2.07 2.94 12.64
C GLU A 484 -1.72 4.29 13.26
N TRP A 485 -0.89 5.10 12.61
CA TRP A 485 -0.46 6.41 13.09
C TRP A 485 -0.35 7.45 11.98
N PHE A 486 -0.60 8.71 12.34
CA PHE A 486 -0.28 9.83 11.48
C PHE A 486 1.24 10.00 11.39
N SER A 487 1.76 10.16 10.17
CA SER A 487 3.21 10.11 9.89
C SER A 487 3.66 11.16 8.89
N GLY A 488 4.97 11.27 8.73
CA GLY A 488 5.60 12.11 7.71
C GLY A 488 5.71 13.58 8.06
N ASP A 489 6.38 14.32 7.18
CA ASP A 489 6.66 15.75 7.36
C ASP A 489 5.40 16.62 7.38
N GLY A 490 4.27 16.08 6.90
CA GLY A 490 3.00 16.81 6.89
C GLY A 490 2.54 17.24 8.28
N ILE A 491 2.73 16.40 9.30
CA ILE A 491 2.27 16.69 10.66
C ILE A 491 2.95 17.93 11.26
N PRO A 492 4.28 18.01 11.35
CA PRO A 492 4.94 19.20 11.87
C PRO A 492 4.71 20.45 11.01
N ILE A 493 4.70 20.34 9.68
CA ILE A 493 4.46 21.50 8.79
C ILE A 493 3.07 22.07 9.03
N LEU A 494 2.04 21.23 9.07
CA LEU A 494 0.67 21.66 9.31
C LEU A 494 0.48 22.19 10.74
N ALA A 495 1.17 21.63 11.74
CA ALA A 495 1.17 22.18 13.10
C ALA A 495 1.76 23.61 13.16
N SER A 496 2.76 23.92 12.33
CA SER A 496 3.28 25.29 12.22
C SER A 496 2.31 26.26 11.54
N VAL A 497 1.55 25.79 10.55
CA VAL A 497 0.60 26.63 9.80
C VAL A 497 -0.71 26.82 10.58
N PHE A 498 -1.20 25.77 11.23
CA PHE A 498 -2.42 25.76 12.00
C PHE A 498 -2.09 25.55 13.48
N PRO A 499 -1.57 26.57 14.17
CA PRO A 499 -1.39 26.48 15.62
C PRO A 499 -2.76 26.26 16.26
N ASP A 500 -2.83 25.37 17.24
CA ASP A 500 -4.06 25.00 17.97
C ASP A 500 -5.06 24.15 17.15
N SER A 501 -4.52 23.31 16.26
CA SER A 501 -5.26 22.28 15.51
C SER A 501 -4.89 20.86 15.97
N ALA A 502 -5.59 19.85 15.44
CA ALA A 502 -5.30 18.44 15.69
C ALA A 502 -3.83 18.06 15.39
N TYR A 503 -3.19 18.73 14.43
CA TYR A 503 -1.77 18.51 14.10
C TYR A 503 -0.85 18.85 15.27
N SER A 504 -1.16 19.94 16.00
CA SER A 504 -0.41 20.33 17.19
C SER A 504 -0.59 19.33 18.34
N ASP A 505 -1.80 18.79 18.48
CA ASP A 505 -2.16 17.85 19.55
C ASP A 505 -1.48 16.47 19.38
N ILE A 506 -1.10 16.09 18.17
CA ILE A 506 -0.45 14.80 17.90
C ILE A 506 1.06 14.89 17.65
N LEU A 507 1.59 16.10 17.46
CA LEU A 507 2.98 16.29 17.03
C LEU A 507 4.00 15.67 18.00
N MET A 508 3.83 15.86 19.32
CA MET A 508 4.80 15.35 20.30
C MET A 508 4.91 13.82 20.25
N GLU A 509 3.78 13.12 20.16
CA GLU A 509 3.76 11.66 20.03
C GLU A 509 4.44 11.22 18.73
N CYS A 510 4.15 11.89 17.61
CA CYS A 510 4.77 11.57 16.31
C CYS A 510 6.30 11.76 16.33
N LEU A 511 6.80 12.80 17.00
CA LEU A 511 8.25 13.04 17.15
C LEU A 511 8.89 12.01 18.08
N SER A 512 8.27 11.73 19.23
CA SER A 512 8.84 10.85 20.26
C SER A 512 8.96 9.39 19.80
N ASN A 513 8.05 8.94 18.93
CA ASN A 513 8.06 7.58 18.40
C ASN A 513 8.73 7.45 17.02
N GLY A 514 9.27 8.54 16.46
CA GLY A 514 9.89 8.55 15.12
C GLY A 514 8.90 8.37 13.96
N TRP A 515 7.59 8.56 14.19
CA TRP A 515 6.55 8.42 13.17
C TRP A 515 6.62 9.49 12.09
N VAL A 516 7.25 10.64 12.37
CA VAL A 516 7.55 11.65 11.33
C VAL A 516 8.51 11.08 10.27
N HIS A 517 9.35 10.10 10.61
CA HIS A 517 10.22 9.40 9.65
C HIS A 517 9.52 8.21 8.96
N GLU A 518 8.76 7.42 9.72
CA GLU A 518 8.19 6.13 9.28
C GLU A 518 6.83 6.29 8.55
N ILE A 519 6.89 6.76 7.30
CA ILE A 519 5.75 6.79 6.36
C ILE A 519 5.51 5.39 5.76
N THR A 520 4.31 5.13 5.23
CA THR A 520 3.97 3.87 4.53
C THR A 520 4.25 3.89 3.02
N GLY A 521 4.26 2.71 2.40
CA GLY A 521 4.40 2.54 0.95
C GLY A 521 5.81 2.86 0.43
N THR A 522 5.89 3.40 -0.79
CA THR A 522 7.16 3.71 -1.46
C THR A 522 7.94 4.83 -0.75
N LEU A 523 7.25 5.71 -0.02
CA LEU A 523 7.85 6.81 0.74
C LEU A 523 8.38 6.39 2.12
N LYS A 524 8.45 5.08 2.42
CA LYS A 524 8.93 4.60 3.72
C LYS A 524 10.33 5.11 4.06
N GLY A 525 10.45 5.81 5.19
CA GLY A 525 11.70 6.41 5.66
C GLY A 525 12.08 7.74 4.99
N SER A 526 11.18 8.37 4.23
CA SER A 526 11.47 9.65 3.54
C SER A 526 11.27 10.90 4.39
N GLY A 527 10.56 10.79 5.52
CA GLY A 527 10.17 11.93 6.35
C GLY A 527 11.18 12.30 7.43
N GLY A 528 10.90 13.40 8.13
CA GLY A 528 11.62 13.87 9.31
C GLY A 528 12.49 15.10 9.05
N MET A 529 13.00 15.29 7.83
CA MET A 529 13.95 16.35 7.52
C MET A 529 13.25 17.70 7.31
N VAL A 530 12.27 17.74 6.41
CA VAL A 530 11.58 18.98 6.05
C VAL A 530 10.61 19.39 7.15
N GLY A 531 10.00 18.41 7.81
CA GLY A 531 9.16 18.62 8.99
C GLY A 531 9.94 19.29 10.12
N MET A 532 11.22 18.95 10.31
CA MET A 532 12.07 19.65 11.26
C MET A 532 12.37 21.08 10.84
N ALA A 533 12.65 21.33 9.55
CA ALA A 533 12.89 22.68 9.05
C ALA A 533 11.69 23.62 9.22
N TYR A 534 10.46 23.10 9.08
CA TYR A 534 9.26 23.92 8.97
C TYR A 534 8.24 23.74 10.09
N GLY A 535 8.47 22.81 11.02
CA GLY A 535 7.61 22.64 12.20
C GLY A 535 7.74 23.79 13.21
N PRO A 536 6.87 23.84 14.23
CA PRO A 536 6.93 24.88 15.27
C PRO A 536 8.21 24.77 16.11
N GLU A 537 8.66 25.88 16.70
CA GLU A 537 9.79 25.88 17.65
C GLU A 537 9.39 25.23 18.98
N GLU A 538 8.19 25.55 19.47
CA GLU A 538 7.62 24.97 20.68
C GLU A 538 6.70 23.79 20.33
N VAL A 539 7.02 22.61 20.87
CA VAL A 539 6.17 21.42 20.77
C VAL A 539 5.42 21.26 22.09
N LYS A 540 4.08 21.34 22.02
CA LYS A 540 3.21 21.15 23.19
C LYS A 540 3.00 19.66 23.49
N PRO A 541 2.77 19.26 24.75
CA PRO A 541 2.41 17.88 25.08
C PRO A 541 1.20 17.39 24.29
N SER A 542 1.25 16.13 23.85
CA SER A 542 0.17 15.54 23.09
C SER A 542 -1.13 15.47 23.88
N ARG A 543 -2.25 15.59 23.17
CA ARG A 543 -3.59 15.59 23.74
C ARG A 543 -4.49 14.65 22.96
N ASN A 544 -5.54 14.18 23.62
CA ASN A 544 -6.59 13.43 22.96
C ASN A 544 -7.33 14.35 21.97
N ILE A 545 -7.46 13.93 20.72
CA ILE A 545 -8.03 14.72 19.62
C ILE A 545 -9.49 14.40 19.31
N HIS A 546 -10.15 13.58 20.14
CA HIS A 546 -11.53 13.17 19.93
C HIS A 546 -12.50 14.35 19.91
N THR A 547 -13.35 14.34 18.88
CA THR A 547 -14.57 15.13 18.82
C THR A 547 -15.71 14.35 19.46
N GLN A 548 -16.63 15.05 20.14
CA GLN A 548 -17.84 14.43 20.67
C GLN A 548 -18.64 13.73 19.56
N SER A 549 -18.79 14.35 18.40
CA SER A 549 -19.41 13.76 17.21
C SER A 549 -18.86 14.47 15.96
N LEU A 550 -18.58 13.71 14.90
CA LEU A 550 -18.12 14.24 13.63
C LEU A 550 -18.61 13.35 12.47
N TRP A 551 -19.11 14.01 11.43
CA TRP A 551 -19.63 13.38 10.23
C TRP A 551 -19.11 14.10 8.99
N LEU A 552 -18.46 13.33 8.10
CA LEU A 552 -17.94 13.77 6.81
C LEU A 552 -18.81 13.12 5.71
N PRO A 553 -19.91 13.77 5.28
CA PRO A 553 -20.92 13.17 4.40
C PRO A 553 -20.45 12.86 2.99
N VAL A 554 -19.44 13.57 2.48
CA VAL A 554 -18.98 13.40 1.10
C VAL A 554 -17.99 12.25 1.01
N THR A 555 -17.25 11.98 2.09
CA THR A 555 -16.28 10.87 2.19
C THR A 555 -16.73 9.69 3.03
N GLY A 556 -17.88 9.82 3.68
CA GLY A 556 -18.52 8.76 4.43
C GLY A 556 -17.77 8.37 5.70
N LYS A 557 -17.23 9.34 6.45
CA LYS A 557 -16.50 9.05 7.71
C LYS A 557 -17.26 9.59 8.92
N PHE A 558 -17.57 8.70 9.84
CA PHE A 558 -18.31 9.00 11.07
C PHE A 558 -17.49 8.63 12.30
N SER A 559 -17.53 9.49 13.32
CA SER A 559 -16.91 9.24 14.62
C SER A 559 -17.76 9.87 15.74
N ARG A 560 -18.07 9.08 16.77
CA ARG A 560 -18.85 9.49 17.95
C ARG A 560 -18.12 9.03 19.19
N THR A 561 -17.73 9.99 20.03
CA THR A 561 -17.10 9.71 21.33
C THR A 561 -18.02 10.14 22.46
N LYS A 562 -18.16 9.30 23.47
CA LYS A 562 -18.96 9.57 24.66
C LYS A 562 -18.22 9.15 25.91
N GLU A 563 -18.41 9.90 26.99
CA GLU A 563 -18.01 9.46 28.32
C GLU A 563 -19.13 8.65 28.99
N ALA A 564 -18.81 7.46 29.50
CA ALA A 564 -19.68 6.69 30.37
C ALA A 564 -18.86 5.90 31.39
N GLN A 565 -19.36 5.82 32.62
CA GLN A 565 -18.71 5.09 33.72
C GLN A 565 -17.22 5.48 33.92
N GLY A 566 -16.87 6.75 33.67
CA GLY A 566 -15.50 7.25 33.79
C GLY A 566 -14.56 6.86 32.64
N ARG A 567 -15.10 6.35 31.54
CA ARG A 567 -14.37 5.87 30.35
C ARG A 567 -14.84 6.62 29.11
N HIS A 568 -13.93 6.83 28.17
CA HIS A 568 -14.27 7.29 26.83
C HIS A 568 -14.58 6.08 25.95
N ILE A 569 -15.73 6.10 25.30
CA ILE A 569 -16.13 5.03 24.39
C ILE A 569 -16.44 5.66 23.05
N ARG A 570 -15.78 5.14 22.02
CA ARG A 570 -15.86 5.67 20.66
C ARG A 570 -16.43 4.64 19.71
N LEU A 571 -17.39 5.07 18.90
CA LEU A 571 -17.89 4.36 17.72
C LEU A 571 -17.43 5.13 16.49
N TRP A 572 -16.81 4.45 15.54
CA TRP A 572 -16.54 4.98 14.22
C TRP A 572 -17.17 4.11 13.16
N ALA A 573 -17.58 4.70 12.03
CA ALA A 573 -18.18 3.99 10.92
C ALA A 573 -17.73 4.56 9.58
N THR A 574 -17.71 3.71 8.55
CA THR A 574 -17.36 4.05 7.18
C THR A 574 -18.53 3.78 6.24
N VAL A 575 -18.75 4.71 5.32
CA VAL A 575 -19.72 4.61 4.22
C VAL A 575 -18.92 4.76 2.94
N SER A 576 -18.83 3.68 2.16
CA SER A 576 -18.06 3.69 0.92
C SER A 576 -18.67 4.70 -0.06
N ILE A 577 -17.79 5.35 -0.83
CA ILE A 577 -18.20 6.35 -1.83
C ILE A 577 -17.97 5.80 -3.23
N TYR A 578 -18.72 6.34 -4.19
CA TYR A 578 -18.55 6.01 -5.60
C TYR A 578 -17.13 6.28 -6.09
N GLY A 579 -16.57 5.34 -6.84
CA GLY A 579 -15.29 5.51 -7.55
C GLY A 579 -14.07 5.62 -6.64
N ALA A 580 -14.15 5.17 -5.38
CA ALA A 580 -12.97 5.14 -4.51
C ALA A 580 -11.99 4.03 -4.93
N SER A 581 -10.72 4.39 -5.13
CA SER A 581 -9.63 3.52 -5.62
C SER A 581 -9.10 2.54 -4.57
N HIS A 582 -8.74 3.06 -3.39
CA HIS A 582 -8.05 2.36 -2.31
C HIS A 582 -8.98 1.92 -1.18
N SER A 583 -10.28 1.78 -1.46
CA SER A 583 -11.30 1.31 -0.51
C SER A 583 -11.48 -0.21 -0.57
N HIS A 584 -11.98 -0.77 0.53
CA HIS A 584 -12.32 -2.19 0.63
C HIS A 584 -13.82 -2.40 0.47
N LEU A 585 -14.28 -3.65 0.56
CA LEU A 585 -15.68 -4.03 0.47
C LEU A 585 -16.36 -3.94 1.84
N ASP A 586 -16.28 -2.73 2.42
CA ASP A 586 -16.52 -2.40 3.84
C ASP A 586 -17.66 -1.40 4.07
N HIS A 587 -18.59 -1.23 3.12
CA HIS A 587 -19.70 -0.31 3.24
C HIS A 587 -20.56 -0.64 4.47
N GLY A 588 -20.73 0.34 5.37
CA GLY A 588 -21.42 0.13 6.64
C GLY A 588 -20.56 -0.56 7.71
N GLY A 589 -19.26 -0.73 7.46
CA GLY A 589 -18.27 -1.19 8.43
C GLY A 589 -18.07 -0.19 9.57
N PHE A 590 -17.72 -0.69 10.74
CA PHE A 590 -17.57 0.11 11.95
C PHE A 590 -16.54 -0.47 12.90
N GLY A 591 -16.16 0.29 13.93
CA GLY A 591 -15.37 -0.23 15.04
C GLY A 591 -15.64 0.52 16.33
N ILE A 592 -15.12 -0.04 17.42
CA ILE A 592 -15.34 0.46 18.77
C ILE A 592 -14.01 0.51 19.51
N GLU A 593 -13.80 1.58 20.29
CA GLU A 593 -12.66 1.75 21.19
C GLU A 593 -13.15 2.12 22.60
N ILE A 594 -12.42 1.66 23.61
CA ILE A 594 -12.59 2.03 25.03
C ILE A 594 -11.29 2.69 25.49
N ASP A 595 -11.35 3.97 25.80
CA ASP A 595 -10.20 4.86 25.99
C ASP A 595 -9.22 4.71 24.82
N GLU A 596 -8.03 4.15 25.06
CA GLU A 596 -6.99 3.91 24.06
C GLU A 596 -6.98 2.46 23.52
N TYR A 597 -7.94 1.63 23.94
CA TYR A 597 -7.96 0.20 23.64
C TYR A 597 -9.00 -0.15 22.57
N PRO A 598 -8.58 -0.69 21.42
CA PRO A 598 -9.51 -1.10 20.37
C PRO A 598 -10.28 -2.38 20.73
N VAL A 599 -11.60 -2.34 20.60
CA VAL A 599 -12.49 -3.48 20.78
C VAL A 599 -12.76 -4.16 19.45
N PHE A 600 -13.27 -3.39 18.47
CA PHE A 600 -13.51 -3.86 17.10
C PHE A 600 -12.76 -2.99 16.12
N VAL A 601 -12.05 -3.62 15.19
CA VAL A 601 -11.08 -2.97 14.30
C VAL A 601 -11.35 -3.27 12.83
N ASP A 602 -10.82 -2.42 11.97
CA ASP A 602 -10.46 -2.81 10.61
C ASP A 602 -9.01 -3.35 10.60
N ARG A 603 -8.70 -4.21 9.64
CA ARG A 603 -7.39 -4.86 9.54
C ARG A 603 -6.39 -4.06 8.71
N GLY A 604 -6.84 -3.05 7.98
CA GLY A 604 -6.04 -2.40 6.97
C GLY A 604 -5.64 -3.39 5.88
N MET A 605 -4.41 -3.30 5.40
CA MET A 605 -3.97 -4.07 4.24
C MET A 605 -2.56 -4.65 4.41
N ALA A 606 -2.34 -5.84 3.86
CA ALA A 606 -1.02 -6.42 3.69
C ALA A 606 -0.21 -5.71 2.57
N GLU A 607 1.06 -6.11 2.46
CA GLU A 607 1.93 -5.67 1.37
C GLU A 607 1.47 -6.25 0.02
N TYR A 608 1.52 -5.45 -1.04
CA TYR A 608 0.97 -5.82 -2.36
C TYR A 608 1.62 -7.08 -2.97
N TRP A 609 2.83 -7.46 -2.54
CA TRP A 609 3.46 -8.71 -3.00
C TRP A 609 2.84 -9.98 -2.41
N ASN A 610 2.00 -9.88 -1.38
CA ASN A 610 1.19 -10.98 -0.86
C ASN A 610 -0.24 -10.91 -1.44
N ALA A 611 -0.36 -11.22 -2.73
CA ALA A 611 -1.60 -11.02 -3.50
C ALA A 611 -2.81 -11.75 -2.90
N ASP A 612 -2.61 -12.93 -2.32
CA ASP A 612 -3.66 -13.72 -1.67
C ASP A 612 -4.18 -13.03 -0.40
N LEU A 613 -3.27 -12.65 0.52
CA LEU A 613 -3.68 -11.98 1.75
C LEU A 613 -4.33 -10.61 1.47
N VAL A 614 -3.81 -9.87 0.48
CA VAL A 614 -4.40 -8.62 0.01
C VAL A 614 -5.80 -8.84 -0.54
N HIS A 615 -6.00 -9.88 -1.34
CA HIS A 615 -7.32 -10.23 -1.85
C HIS A 615 -8.28 -10.56 -0.70
N GLN A 616 -7.86 -11.40 0.24
CA GLN A 616 -8.69 -11.81 1.37
C GLN A 616 -9.05 -10.64 2.31
N MET A 617 -8.10 -9.76 2.62
CA MET A 617 -8.33 -8.60 3.50
C MET A 617 -9.32 -7.58 2.93
N ARG A 618 -9.52 -7.55 1.61
CA ARG A 618 -10.46 -6.64 0.94
C ARG A 618 -11.90 -7.15 0.91
N ARG A 619 -12.12 -8.44 1.18
CA ARG A 619 -13.42 -9.11 1.07
C ARG A 619 -14.34 -8.74 2.24
N SER A 620 -15.64 -8.74 2.01
CA SER A 620 -16.62 -8.25 3.00
C SER A 620 -16.60 -9.05 4.30
N PHE A 621 -16.30 -10.35 4.27
CA PHE A 621 -16.19 -11.16 5.49
C PHE A 621 -15.03 -10.72 6.42
N ALA A 622 -14.07 -9.93 5.90
CA ALA A 622 -12.94 -9.37 6.62
C ALA A 622 -13.23 -7.97 7.22
N HIS A 623 -14.47 -7.50 7.14
CA HIS A 623 -14.91 -6.25 7.75
C HIS A 623 -16.12 -6.46 8.68
N ASN A 624 -16.40 -5.47 9.53
CA ASN A 624 -17.49 -5.53 10.51
C ASN A 624 -18.86 -5.25 9.84
N VAL A 625 -19.28 -6.12 8.92
CA VAL A 625 -20.47 -5.98 8.06
C VAL A 625 -21.40 -7.19 8.15
N LEU A 626 -22.62 -7.04 7.63
CA LEU A 626 -23.55 -8.16 7.39
C LEU A 626 -23.35 -8.66 5.95
N THR A 627 -23.30 -9.97 5.74
CA THR A 627 -23.20 -10.59 4.41
C THR A 627 -24.33 -11.60 4.18
N PRO A 628 -24.86 -11.72 2.96
CA PRO A 628 -25.64 -12.88 2.53
C PRO A 628 -24.81 -14.18 2.58
N VAL A 629 -25.44 -15.28 3.01
CA VAL A 629 -24.84 -16.62 2.97
C VAL A 629 -25.20 -17.30 1.66
N MET A 630 -24.19 -17.69 0.89
CA MET A 630 -24.34 -18.34 -0.41
C MET A 630 -24.74 -19.81 -0.24
N ALA A 631 -25.24 -20.41 -1.33
CA ALA A 631 -25.73 -21.80 -1.33
C ALA A 631 -24.64 -22.83 -0.98
N ASP A 632 -23.37 -22.51 -1.25
CA ASP A 632 -22.21 -23.34 -0.91
C ASP A 632 -21.69 -23.10 0.53
N GLY A 633 -22.33 -22.21 1.29
CA GLY A 633 -21.95 -21.84 2.65
C GLY A 633 -20.89 -20.74 2.73
N SER A 634 -20.42 -20.22 1.59
CA SER A 634 -19.55 -19.06 1.54
C SER A 634 -20.30 -17.74 1.80
N TRP A 635 -19.57 -16.66 2.01
CA TRP A 635 -20.13 -15.32 2.23
C TRP A 635 -20.04 -14.51 0.94
N ALA A 636 -21.12 -13.82 0.59
CA ALA A 636 -21.12 -12.90 -0.54
C ALA A 636 -20.24 -11.67 -0.25
N ASP A 637 -19.66 -11.10 -1.31
CA ASP A 637 -18.90 -9.86 -1.25
C ASP A 637 -19.72 -8.69 -1.79
N GLN A 638 -19.54 -7.51 -1.18
CA GLN A 638 -20.17 -6.29 -1.64
C GLN A 638 -19.73 -5.95 -3.07
N SER A 639 -20.64 -5.39 -3.85
CA SER A 639 -20.33 -4.77 -5.13
C SER A 639 -19.69 -3.40 -4.92
N ILE A 640 -18.75 -3.04 -5.80
CA ILE A 640 -18.23 -1.68 -5.86
C ILE A 640 -19.37 -0.75 -6.29
N LEU A 641 -19.56 0.34 -5.56
CA LEU A 641 -20.57 1.33 -5.89
C LEU A 641 -20.26 1.97 -7.24
N THR A 642 -21.16 1.76 -8.21
CA THR A 642 -21.10 2.33 -9.57
C THR A 642 -21.93 3.61 -9.73
N THR A 643 -22.64 4.04 -8.69
CA THR A 643 -23.39 5.29 -8.65
C THR A 643 -23.10 6.02 -7.35
N PRO A 644 -23.17 7.37 -7.34
CA PRO A 644 -23.06 8.13 -6.11
C PRO A 644 -24.19 7.73 -5.15
N SER A 645 -23.86 7.05 -4.06
CA SER A 645 -24.81 6.84 -2.97
C SER A 645 -24.84 8.11 -2.13
N PHE A 646 -25.95 8.84 -2.17
CA PHE A 646 -26.25 9.89 -1.23
C PHE A 646 -27.66 9.72 -0.71
N ALA A 647 -27.84 8.93 0.34
CA ALA A 647 -28.84 9.29 1.33
C ALA A 647 -28.12 10.10 2.42
N PRO A 648 -28.63 11.28 2.82
CA PRO A 648 -28.07 11.99 3.94
C PRO A 648 -28.21 11.10 5.19
N ALA A 649 -27.08 10.77 5.81
CA ALA A 649 -27.10 10.34 7.20
C ALA A 649 -27.74 11.46 8.02
N SER A 650 -28.99 11.22 8.43
CA SER A 650 -29.75 12.09 9.32
C SER A 650 -29.68 11.49 10.71
N ALA A 651 -28.72 11.95 11.51
CA ALA A 651 -28.85 12.17 12.95
C ALA A 651 -27.49 12.53 13.56
N ILE A 652 -27.41 13.65 14.25
CA ILE A 652 -26.25 14.01 15.08
C ILE A 652 -26.61 13.87 16.58
N GLU A 653 -27.79 13.30 16.89
CA GLU A 653 -28.26 13.17 18.28
C GLU A 653 -28.90 11.80 18.53
N ALA A 654 -28.47 11.15 19.61
CA ALA A 654 -29.04 9.91 20.12
C ALA A 654 -30.59 10.02 20.25
N PRO A 655 -31.36 8.97 19.94
CA PRO A 655 -30.93 7.57 19.95
C PRO A 655 -30.37 7.03 18.63
N VAL A 656 -30.69 7.62 17.47
CA VAL A 656 -30.13 7.17 16.18
C VAL A 656 -28.86 7.97 15.90
N LEU A 657 -27.75 7.30 15.63
CA LEU A 657 -26.45 7.94 15.39
C LEU A 657 -26.11 8.05 13.90
N LEU A 658 -26.42 7.02 13.12
CA LEU A 658 -26.09 6.96 11.69
C LEU A 658 -27.02 5.96 10.99
N ARG A 659 -27.44 6.31 9.78
CA ARG A 659 -28.22 5.48 8.85
C ARG A 659 -27.42 5.28 7.57
N VAL A 660 -27.25 4.03 7.15
CA VAL A 660 -26.43 3.62 6.01
C VAL A 660 -27.28 2.77 5.06
N PRO A 661 -27.86 3.36 4.00
CA PRO A 661 -28.51 2.60 2.95
C PRO A 661 -27.48 1.75 2.22
N SER A 662 -27.76 0.46 2.11
CA SER A 662 -26.77 -0.54 1.73
C SER A 662 -27.31 -1.51 0.67
N GLN A 663 -28.48 -1.27 0.08
CA GLN A 663 -28.99 -2.18 -0.96
C GLN A 663 -28.11 -2.19 -2.22
N ASP A 664 -27.51 -1.05 -2.57
CA ASP A 664 -26.76 -0.88 -3.82
C ASP A 664 -25.44 -1.67 -3.82
N VAL A 665 -24.94 -2.08 -2.64
CA VAL A 665 -23.76 -2.96 -2.52
C VAL A 665 -24.12 -4.45 -2.59
N TRP A 666 -25.40 -4.81 -2.64
CA TRP A 666 -25.90 -6.20 -2.74
C TRP A 666 -26.93 -6.38 -3.85
N PRO A 667 -26.66 -5.94 -5.09
CA PRO A 667 -27.68 -5.79 -6.14
C PRO A 667 -28.36 -7.12 -6.53
N GLU A 668 -27.70 -8.26 -6.30
CA GLU A 668 -28.24 -9.58 -6.65
C GLU A 668 -28.87 -10.29 -5.45
N GLN A 669 -28.49 -9.96 -4.22
CA GLN A 669 -28.83 -10.72 -3.02
C GLN A 669 -29.90 -10.04 -2.15
N MET A 670 -29.98 -8.70 -2.14
CA MET A 670 -30.90 -7.96 -1.27
C MET A 670 -31.82 -7.04 -2.08
N ALA A 671 -33.13 -7.18 -1.90
CA ALA A 671 -34.14 -6.30 -2.49
C ALA A 671 -34.22 -4.95 -1.77
N ALA A 672 -33.92 -4.93 -0.47
CA ALA A 672 -33.78 -3.74 0.35
C ALA A 672 -32.80 -4.01 1.50
N TYR A 673 -31.99 -3.02 1.88
CA TYR A 673 -31.12 -3.12 3.05
C TYR A 673 -30.67 -1.75 3.55
N GLU A 674 -30.85 -1.51 4.85
CA GLU A 674 -30.32 -0.36 5.59
C GLU A 674 -29.70 -0.86 6.90
N ARG A 675 -28.56 -0.28 7.27
CA ARG A 675 -27.95 -0.42 8.59
C ARG A 675 -28.16 0.86 9.40
N VAL A 676 -28.56 0.69 10.65
CA VAL A 676 -28.79 1.80 11.60
C VAL A 676 -27.94 1.59 12.84
N PHE A 677 -27.13 2.59 13.18
CA PHE A 677 -26.40 2.66 14.44
C PHE A 677 -27.20 3.44 15.46
N GLU A 678 -27.42 2.88 16.64
CA GLU A 678 -28.16 3.52 17.73
C GLU A 678 -27.39 3.49 19.06
N GLU A 679 -27.74 4.41 19.94
CA GLU A 679 -27.26 4.49 21.32
C GLU A 679 -28.44 4.42 22.29
N ARG A 680 -28.49 3.41 23.16
CA ARG A 680 -29.49 3.32 24.25
C ARG A 680 -28.91 3.84 25.56
N ARG A 681 -29.72 4.60 26.31
CA ARG A 681 -29.38 5.08 27.66
C ARG A 681 -29.81 4.03 28.70
N GLY A 682 -28.91 3.62 29.61
CA GLY A 682 -29.16 2.61 30.65
C GLY A 682 -28.00 2.52 31.66
N THR A 683 -28.04 1.54 32.58
CA THR A 683 -26.97 1.30 33.60
C THR A 683 -25.64 0.83 33.01
N GLY A 684 -25.64 0.36 31.76
CA GLY A 684 -24.48 0.07 30.91
C GLY A 684 -24.50 0.92 29.62
N GLN A 685 -23.34 1.11 28.97
CA GLN A 685 -23.31 1.74 27.65
C GLN A 685 -23.63 0.69 26.59
N VAL A 686 -24.75 0.88 25.89
CA VAL A 686 -25.20 -0.05 24.85
C VAL A 686 -25.28 0.66 23.50
N PHE A 687 -24.45 0.20 22.56
CA PHE A 687 -24.63 0.50 21.13
C PHE A 687 -25.45 -0.60 20.49
N LEU A 688 -26.34 -0.22 19.59
CA LEU A 688 -27.07 -1.17 18.77
C LEU A 688 -26.68 -0.99 17.32
N VAL A 689 -26.50 -2.11 16.65
CA VAL A 689 -26.44 -2.18 15.19
C VAL A 689 -27.70 -2.90 14.76
N ARG A 690 -28.60 -2.16 14.09
CA ARG A 690 -29.84 -2.68 13.54
C ARG A 690 -29.70 -2.83 12.03
N ASP A 691 -29.80 -4.06 11.56
CA ASP A 691 -29.79 -4.39 10.14
C ASP A 691 -31.22 -4.70 9.70
N ILE A 692 -31.75 -3.93 8.75
CA ILE A 692 -33.14 -3.99 8.30
C ILE A 692 -33.15 -4.24 6.79
N GLY A 693 -33.80 -5.31 6.33
CA GLY A 693 -33.78 -5.63 4.90
C GLY A 693 -34.66 -6.78 4.45
N GLU A 694 -34.58 -7.05 3.16
CA GLU A 694 -35.28 -8.11 2.44
C GLU A 694 -34.33 -8.78 1.46
N LEU A 695 -34.26 -10.11 1.48
CA LEU A 695 -33.48 -10.92 0.54
C LEU A 695 -34.28 -11.16 -0.74
N CYS A 696 -33.59 -11.18 -1.88
CA CYS A 696 -34.21 -11.51 -3.17
C CYS A 696 -34.79 -12.94 -3.21
N ALA A 697 -34.26 -13.83 -2.38
CA ALA A 697 -34.75 -15.20 -2.18
C ALA A 697 -34.55 -15.60 -0.71
N THR A 698 -35.40 -16.50 -0.20
CA THR A 698 -35.25 -17.00 1.17
C THR A 698 -33.87 -17.63 1.36
N GLY A 699 -33.15 -17.18 2.39
CA GLY A 699 -31.78 -17.59 2.66
C GLY A 699 -31.31 -17.10 4.02
N ARG A 700 -30.01 -17.13 4.28
CA ARG A 700 -29.43 -16.73 5.57
C ARG A 700 -28.55 -15.50 5.41
N VAL A 701 -28.28 -14.82 6.53
CA VAL A 701 -27.28 -13.76 6.62
C VAL A 701 -26.29 -14.04 7.74
N ALA A 702 -25.09 -13.49 7.63
CA ALA A 702 -24.02 -13.58 8.63
C ALA A 702 -23.54 -12.19 9.04
N PHE A 703 -23.46 -11.92 10.34
CA PHE A 703 -22.93 -10.67 10.90
C PHE A 703 -21.50 -10.91 11.37
N HIS A 704 -20.54 -10.11 10.89
CA HIS A 704 -19.12 -10.28 11.18
C HIS A 704 -18.60 -9.21 12.14
N LEU A 705 -17.74 -9.61 13.07
CA LEU A 705 -16.97 -8.74 13.95
C LEU A 705 -15.52 -9.21 14.04
N HIS A 706 -14.59 -8.26 14.19
CA HIS A 706 -13.17 -8.50 14.21
C HIS A 706 -12.51 -7.76 15.36
N SER A 707 -11.82 -8.51 16.21
CA SER A 707 -11.22 -7.98 17.44
C SER A 707 -9.77 -8.46 17.59
N PRO A 708 -8.86 -7.62 18.13
CA PRO A 708 -7.56 -8.09 18.60
C PRO A 708 -7.66 -8.92 19.90
N HIS A 709 -8.84 -8.97 20.53
CA HIS A 709 -9.11 -9.72 21.74
C HIS A 709 -9.86 -11.02 21.45
N SER A 710 -9.53 -12.08 22.18
CA SER A 710 -10.28 -13.33 22.13
C SER A 710 -11.59 -13.18 22.89
N PHE A 711 -12.70 -13.50 22.24
CA PHE A 711 -14.02 -13.55 22.86
C PHE A 711 -14.40 -14.98 23.23
N VAL A 712 -15.22 -15.13 24.27
CA VAL A 712 -15.79 -16.42 24.68
C VAL A 712 -17.28 -16.43 24.36
N ALA A 713 -17.72 -17.45 23.61
CA ALA A 713 -19.13 -17.63 23.25
C ALA A 713 -19.92 -18.39 24.31
N HIS A 714 -21.10 -17.88 24.63
CA HIS A 714 -22.09 -18.47 25.53
C HIS A 714 -23.48 -18.34 24.90
N GLY A 715 -23.87 -19.35 24.11
CA GLY A 715 -25.10 -19.30 23.33
C GLY A 715 -25.04 -18.18 22.28
N ASN A 716 -26.00 -17.24 22.36
CA ASN A 716 -26.12 -16.11 21.45
C ASN A 716 -25.34 -14.86 21.89
N THR A 717 -24.47 -15.02 22.89
CA THR A 717 -23.68 -13.92 23.46
C THR A 717 -22.20 -14.26 23.40
N VAL A 718 -21.37 -13.25 23.12
CA VAL A 718 -19.91 -13.34 23.26
C VAL A 718 -19.41 -12.29 24.23
N THR A 719 -18.38 -12.63 25.00
CA THR A 719 -17.81 -11.73 26.02
C THR A 719 -16.29 -11.69 25.95
N ALA A 720 -15.71 -10.52 26.24
CA ALA A 720 -14.28 -10.33 26.45
C ALA A 720 -14.04 -9.26 27.53
N GLU A 721 -12.95 -9.41 28.28
CA GLU A 721 -12.45 -8.38 29.18
C GLU A 721 -11.42 -7.51 28.43
N ILE A 722 -11.66 -6.20 28.40
CA ILE A 722 -10.83 -5.24 27.68
C ILE A 722 -10.58 -4.06 28.61
N ALA A 723 -9.30 -3.86 28.96
CA ALA A 723 -8.83 -2.78 29.82
C ALA A 723 -9.47 -2.70 31.22
N GLY A 724 -10.08 -3.77 31.75
CA GLY A 724 -10.84 -3.74 33.01
C GLY A 724 -12.35 -3.45 32.83
N THR A 725 -12.83 -3.52 31.59
CA THR A 725 -14.23 -3.39 31.22
C THR A 725 -14.69 -4.70 30.58
N GLN A 726 -15.91 -5.15 30.88
CA GLN A 726 -16.52 -6.28 30.19
C GLN A 726 -17.22 -5.77 28.92
N CYS A 727 -16.79 -6.25 27.76
CA CYS A 727 -17.50 -6.06 26.51
C CYS A 727 -18.34 -7.30 26.23
N THR A 728 -19.64 -7.11 26.08
CA THR A 728 -20.62 -8.16 25.79
C THR A 728 -21.33 -7.85 24.48
N VAL A 729 -21.25 -8.75 23.50
CA VAL A 729 -22.05 -8.66 22.28
C VAL A 729 -23.13 -9.72 22.30
N THR A 730 -24.37 -9.33 22.08
CA THR A 730 -25.53 -10.22 22.05
C THR A 730 -26.17 -10.19 20.67
N PHE A 731 -26.45 -11.38 20.12
CA PHE A 731 -27.10 -11.62 18.84
C PHE A 731 -28.43 -12.38 19.06
N PRO A 732 -29.51 -11.72 19.54
CA PRO A 732 -30.76 -12.41 19.90
C PRO A 732 -31.38 -13.23 18.76
N TRP A 733 -31.09 -12.83 17.52
CA TRP A 733 -31.58 -13.44 16.29
C TRP A 733 -30.72 -14.61 15.77
N ALA A 734 -29.52 -14.81 16.32
CA ALA A 734 -28.57 -15.77 15.79
C ALA A 734 -28.98 -17.21 16.10
N LYS A 735 -28.77 -18.09 15.12
CA LYS A 735 -28.86 -19.53 15.28
C LYS A 735 -27.54 -20.13 15.76
N GLU A 736 -26.44 -19.59 15.25
CA GLU A 736 -25.09 -20.01 15.58
C GLU A 736 -24.23 -18.78 15.79
N VAL A 737 -23.35 -18.83 16.80
CA VAL A 737 -22.31 -17.83 17.02
C VAL A 737 -20.97 -18.56 17.15
N THR A 738 -20.02 -18.16 16.32
CA THR A 738 -18.69 -18.78 16.28
C THR A 738 -17.62 -17.72 16.50
N VAL A 739 -16.61 -18.07 17.30
CA VAL A 739 -15.39 -17.29 17.49
C VAL A 739 -14.21 -18.14 17.04
N LYS A 740 -13.42 -17.63 16.10
CA LYS A 740 -12.20 -18.29 15.63
C LYS A 740 -11.10 -17.29 15.35
N LYS A 741 -9.85 -17.75 15.42
CA LYS A 741 -8.72 -16.98 14.89
C LYS A 741 -8.88 -16.84 13.38
N SER A 742 -8.55 -15.68 12.84
CA SER A 742 -8.73 -15.32 11.44
C SER A 742 -7.41 -14.79 10.84
N ILE A 743 -7.48 -14.29 9.61
CA ILE A 743 -6.36 -13.58 8.98
C ILE A 743 -5.86 -12.46 9.90
N PRO A 744 -4.53 -12.34 10.07
CA PRO A 744 -3.95 -11.30 10.92
C PRO A 744 -4.21 -9.91 10.34
N ASP A 745 -3.93 -8.87 11.11
CA ASP A 745 -3.97 -7.49 10.59
C ASP A 745 -2.73 -7.13 9.75
N PHE A 746 -2.67 -5.89 9.26
CA PHE A 746 -1.54 -5.37 8.48
C PHE A 746 -0.17 -5.49 9.20
N ALA A 747 -0.16 -5.52 10.53
CA ALA A 747 1.04 -5.64 11.35
C ALA A 747 1.38 -7.09 11.71
N GLY A 748 0.61 -8.07 11.21
CA GLY A 748 0.78 -9.49 11.51
C GLY A 748 0.27 -9.88 12.90
N ARG A 749 -0.52 -9.04 13.56
CA ARG A 749 -1.11 -9.33 14.87
C ARG A 749 -2.34 -10.22 14.72
N ASP A 750 -2.56 -11.07 15.71
CA ASP A 750 -3.70 -11.98 15.73
C ASP A 750 -5.03 -11.21 15.77
N ILE A 751 -5.97 -11.62 14.92
CA ILE A 751 -7.34 -11.11 14.92
C ILE A 751 -8.31 -12.28 15.09
N PHE A 752 -9.29 -12.08 15.97
CA PHE A 752 -10.37 -13.01 16.22
C PHE A 752 -11.61 -12.59 15.42
N HIS A 753 -12.11 -13.49 14.59
CA HIS A 753 -13.35 -13.35 13.85
C HIS A 753 -14.48 -13.96 14.65
N ILE A 754 -15.42 -13.10 15.02
CA ILE A 754 -16.70 -13.45 15.61
C ILE A 754 -17.71 -13.34 14.47
N TYR A 755 -18.49 -14.39 14.22
CA TYR A 755 -19.61 -14.28 13.31
C TYR A 755 -20.84 -14.98 13.85
N ALA A 756 -22.00 -14.38 13.58
CA ALA A 756 -23.30 -14.88 13.95
C ALA A 756 -24.12 -15.14 12.68
N VAL A 757 -24.76 -16.30 12.57
CA VAL A 757 -25.53 -16.72 11.39
C VAL A 757 -27.00 -16.85 11.75
N SER A 758 -27.90 -16.36 10.88
CA SER A 758 -29.34 -16.45 11.09
C SER A 758 -29.91 -17.83 10.72
N ASP A 759 -31.16 -18.09 11.13
CA ASP A 759 -32.01 -19.06 10.43
C ASP A 759 -32.40 -18.53 9.03
N ASP A 760 -33.16 -19.29 8.25
CA ASP A 760 -33.66 -18.85 6.94
C ASP A 760 -34.65 -17.68 7.10
N LEU A 761 -34.47 -16.64 6.30
CA LEU A 761 -35.18 -15.37 6.32
C LEU A 761 -35.59 -14.96 4.91
N THR A 762 -36.70 -14.24 4.79
CA THR A 762 -37.07 -13.50 3.57
C THR A 762 -36.94 -12.00 3.79
N ALA A 763 -37.47 -11.51 4.91
CA ALA A 763 -37.26 -10.16 5.43
C ALA A 763 -36.72 -10.24 6.86
N PHE A 764 -36.00 -9.21 7.29
CA PHE A 764 -35.33 -9.20 8.57
C PHE A 764 -35.23 -7.82 9.21
N GLU A 765 -35.25 -7.83 10.54
CA GLU A 765 -34.93 -6.70 11.40
C GLU A 765 -34.08 -7.27 12.55
N LEU A 766 -32.76 -7.22 12.38
CA LEU A 766 -31.79 -7.85 13.27
C LEU A 766 -31.19 -6.80 14.18
N GLU A 767 -31.44 -6.90 15.49
CA GLU A 767 -30.81 -6.05 16.49
C GLU A 767 -29.61 -6.77 17.11
N THR A 768 -28.41 -6.25 16.91
CA THR A 768 -27.19 -6.69 17.58
C THR A 768 -26.80 -5.67 18.65
N ALA A 769 -26.68 -6.11 19.90
CA ALA A 769 -26.38 -5.23 21.03
C ALA A 769 -24.94 -5.39 21.50
N ILE A 770 -24.22 -4.28 21.64
CA ILE A 770 -22.85 -4.21 22.17
C ILE A 770 -22.89 -3.42 23.47
N ALA A 771 -22.79 -4.13 24.59
CA ALA A 771 -22.76 -3.58 25.94
C ALA A 771 -21.32 -3.48 26.45
N ILE A 772 -21.02 -2.37 27.12
CA ILE A 772 -19.72 -2.08 27.72
C ILE A 772 -19.98 -1.71 29.18
N ASP A 773 -19.56 -2.58 30.09
CA ASP A 773 -19.82 -2.49 31.53
C ASP A 773 -18.51 -2.52 32.33
N SER A 774 -18.33 -1.57 33.25
CA SER A 774 -17.21 -1.55 34.17
C SER A 774 -17.29 -2.72 35.15
N LEU A 775 -16.17 -3.46 35.28
CA LEU A 775 -16.05 -4.57 36.22
C LEU A 775 -16.08 -4.10 37.70
N ASP A 776 -15.79 -2.83 37.95
CA ASP A 776 -15.78 -2.23 39.30
C ASP A 776 -17.20 -2.00 39.87
N SER A 777 -18.25 -2.22 39.07
CA SER A 777 -19.64 -2.06 39.52
C SER A 777 -20.18 -3.25 40.35
N HIS A 778 -19.39 -4.31 40.55
CA HIS A 778 -19.84 -5.53 41.26
C HIS A 778 -19.32 -5.74 42.70
N THR A 779 -18.67 -4.75 43.32
CA THR A 779 -18.38 -4.78 44.77
C THR A 779 -19.32 -3.90 45.58
N SER A 780 -20.63 -4.19 45.58
CA SER A 780 -21.53 -3.77 46.67
C SER A 780 -22.87 -4.53 46.76
N PHE A 781 -23.01 -5.72 46.17
CA PHE A 781 -24.14 -6.61 46.46
C PHE A 781 -23.67 -7.91 47.10
N ARG A 782 -23.28 -7.82 48.38
CA ARG A 782 -23.40 -8.92 49.35
C ARG A 782 -23.32 -8.41 50.80
N ALA A 783 -24.37 -8.74 51.55
CA ALA A 783 -24.56 -8.71 53.00
C ALA A 783 -24.85 -7.36 53.68
N ASN A 784 -26.14 -6.97 53.70
CA ASN A 784 -26.99 -7.16 54.88
C ASN A 784 -28.47 -7.17 54.49
#